data_AF-A0A0F4GQL2-F1
#
_entry.id   AF-A0A0F4GQL2-F1
#
_cell.length_a   1.000
_cell.length_b   1.000
_cell.length_c   1.000
_cell.angle_alpha   90.00
_cell.angle_beta   90.00
_cell.angle_gamma   90.00
#
_symmetry.space_group_name_H-M   'P 1'
#
loop_
_entity.id
_entity.type
_entity.pdbx_description
1 polymer ?
#
loop_
_entity_poly.entity_id
_entity_poly.type
_entity_poly.pdbx_seq_one_letter_code
_entity_poly.pdbx_strand_id
1 'polypeptide(L)'
;MAASNQTTTALLTEHFRYTPLTLLDDIINTVNELVFRAVNAIEEGFGGTTAEQLGFILDTNAAKALPNDAARRDALAELKQNEIDNGIVKLESLLNATVDKDFDKFEIYTLRNILAVGHDEEDLANWVRLDHYQGVDIADAENVPTPEEVQLQRRKLNETAKLNTMLKAEEAKNAAILSQLTTLIGAEAKSQEGDGRESPFAFLNSSAQNANAQQLTQDTQYAVNQIPALRRLLDQLKDAMQTIHTRQMRLDDEDSIEGRRRRYLHNQSRRALERKGIDAEASGSASIATGRKVGRDELEGIEAVAQALAGADNGRPSGAGAKTMLREVANRFEKSLKMVLGYDANNTRHQEPHNTLAVLSELRPRSVRLQVEFGFATTSNLLHNIGQEVDNAKMVLEVIYVVRHGYRSNWSVDPSTGHYDSNIPSPTGIVADPALASYGVAQAKQLGKHLISLSPPVDKIYSSPFYRCIQTLQPFTTELSKKDPKKATINLERGVGEFYGQARFDHPSPATIEVLNEHFTNLQQDPEAIIVPSTKGESIPQLHDRVAYCLSHLIAAADVDPNGPKAILICSHAAAMIAIGRVLTGNMPDDDTAEDFNCFTASFSKFVRRGRAQENPDFSAVKGSWDPAVAENVPDVKWRGGAGVGGGWECAVNGDCSFLDGGEERGWTFAMEAQQAGKVTGASV
;
A
#
# COMPACT_ATOMS: atom_id res chain seq x y z
N MET A 1 15.14 -6.50 32.86
CA MET A 1 14.09 -7.27 32.17
C MET A 1 14.25 -7.16 30.66
N ALA A 2 14.03 -6.02 30.00
CA ALA A 2 14.19 -5.92 28.53
C ALA A 2 15.67 -5.98 28.05
N ALA A 3 16.62 -5.51 28.86
CA ALA A 3 18.03 -5.42 28.47
C ALA A 3 18.76 -6.78 28.40
N SER A 4 18.43 -7.76 29.25
CA SER A 4 19.06 -9.09 29.26
C SER A 4 18.71 -9.92 28.03
N ASN A 5 17.45 -9.80 27.56
CA ASN A 5 16.99 -10.45 26.33
C ASN A 5 17.69 -9.89 25.08
N GLN A 6 18.00 -8.58 25.08
CA GLN A 6 18.67 -7.93 23.96
C GLN A 6 20.14 -8.38 23.84
N THR A 7 20.86 -8.48 24.97
CA THR A 7 22.25 -8.97 25.00
C THR A 7 22.33 -10.44 24.58
N THR A 8 21.41 -11.27 25.07
CA THR A 8 21.34 -12.70 24.70
C THR A 8 21.06 -12.88 23.21
N THR A 9 20.11 -12.12 22.67
CA THR A 9 19.77 -12.15 21.25
C THR A 9 20.94 -11.67 20.39
N ALA A 10 21.65 -10.62 20.81
CA ALA A 10 22.84 -10.13 20.11
C ALA A 10 23.96 -11.17 20.10
N LEU A 11 24.24 -11.81 21.23
CA LEU A 11 25.27 -12.83 21.36
C LEU A 11 24.97 -14.07 20.51
N LEU A 12 23.71 -14.55 20.51
CA LEU A 12 23.29 -15.66 19.66
C LEU A 12 23.33 -15.29 18.18
N THR A 13 22.89 -14.08 17.83
CA THR A 13 22.94 -13.58 16.44
C THR A 13 24.39 -13.51 15.94
N GLU A 14 25.30 -13.05 16.80
CA GLU A 14 26.71 -12.97 16.47
C GLU A 14 27.35 -14.36 16.34
N HIS A 15 27.00 -15.29 17.24
CA HIS A 15 27.47 -16.68 17.19
C HIS A 15 27.01 -17.40 15.92
N PHE A 16 25.71 -17.32 15.60
CA PHE A 16 25.13 -17.98 14.43
C PHE A 16 25.37 -17.22 13.13
N ARG A 17 25.78 -15.95 13.20
CA ARG A 17 25.89 -15.01 12.07
C ARG A 17 24.56 -14.75 11.33
N TYR A 18 23.45 -15.16 11.95
CA TYR A 18 22.08 -14.92 11.52
C TYR A 18 21.21 -14.88 12.78
N THR A 19 20.04 -14.24 12.71
CA THR A 19 19.18 -14.13 13.90
C THR A 19 18.43 -15.44 14.17
N PRO A 20 18.34 -15.91 15.43
CA PRO A 20 17.58 -17.12 15.77
C PRO A 20 16.14 -17.13 15.24
N LEU A 21 15.48 -15.96 15.17
CA LEU A 21 14.15 -15.81 14.60
C LEU A 21 14.12 -16.15 13.09
N THR A 22 15.11 -15.67 12.32
CA THR A 22 15.20 -15.96 10.88
C THR A 22 15.26 -17.45 10.59
N LEU A 23 15.97 -18.23 11.41
CA LEU A 23 16.04 -19.69 11.25
C LEU A 23 14.68 -20.36 11.44
N LEU A 24 13.95 -19.92 12.47
CA LEU A 24 12.63 -20.47 12.76
C LEU A 24 11.63 -20.08 11.69
N ASP A 25 11.67 -18.83 11.23
CA ASP A 25 10.89 -18.35 10.08
C ASP A 25 11.13 -19.22 8.85
N ASP A 26 12.39 -19.49 8.50
CA ASP A 26 12.75 -20.32 7.33
C ASP A 26 12.23 -21.76 7.46
N ILE A 27 12.31 -22.36 8.65
CA ILE A 27 11.78 -23.70 8.91
C ILE A 27 10.26 -23.72 8.76
N ILE A 28 9.56 -22.76 9.37
CA ILE A 28 8.10 -22.66 9.32
C ILE A 28 7.62 -22.44 7.88
N ASN A 29 8.26 -21.53 7.15
CA ASN A 29 7.97 -21.27 5.75
C ASN A 29 8.16 -22.53 4.89
N THR A 30 9.26 -23.25 5.10
CA THR A 30 9.54 -24.50 4.37
C THR A 30 8.47 -25.56 4.65
N VAL A 31 8.03 -25.70 5.91
CA VAL A 31 6.99 -26.67 6.27
C VAL A 31 5.67 -26.30 5.62
N ASN A 32 5.29 -25.03 5.65
CA ASN A 32 4.07 -24.54 5.00
C ASN A 32 4.10 -24.83 3.50
N GLU A 33 5.21 -24.57 2.81
CA GLU A 33 5.37 -24.95 1.40
C GLU A 33 5.21 -26.45 1.17
N LEU A 34 5.77 -27.30 2.04
CA LEU A 34 5.66 -28.75 1.92
C LEU A 34 4.23 -29.24 2.12
N VAL A 35 3.46 -28.60 3.01
CA VAL A 35 2.03 -28.90 3.20
C VAL A 35 1.27 -28.63 1.91
N PHE A 36 1.47 -27.47 1.28
CA PHE A 36 0.83 -27.16 -0.01
C PHE A 36 1.20 -28.17 -1.09
N ARG A 37 2.50 -28.53 -1.20
CA ARG A 37 2.94 -29.54 -2.18
C ARG A 37 2.32 -30.90 -1.93
N ALA A 38 2.16 -31.30 -0.67
CA ALA A 38 1.52 -32.57 -0.32
C ALA A 38 0.03 -32.58 -0.67
N VAL A 39 -0.70 -31.50 -0.38
CA VAL A 39 -2.12 -31.35 -0.73
C VAL A 39 -2.32 -31.40 -2.25
N ASN A 40 -1.50 -30.68 -3.01
CA ASN A 40 -1.56 -30.70 -4.48
C ASN A 40 -1.28 -32.10 -5.05
N ALA A 41 -0.28 -32.81 -4.51
CA ALA A 41 0.02 -34.17 -4.94
C ALA A 41 -1.14 -35.16 -4.66
N ILE A 42 -1.87 -34.95 -3.57
CA ILE A 42 -3.07 -35.73 -3.23
C ILE A 42 -4.20 -35.42 -4.24
N GLU A 43 -4.43 -34.14 -4.55
CA GLU A 43 -5.43 -33.71 -5.53
C GLU A 43 -5.14 -34.29 -6.92
N GLU A 44 -3.89 -34.18 -7.40
CA GLU A 44 -3.45 -34.78 -8.66
C GLU A 44 -3.63 -36.31 -8.68
N GLY A 45 -3.30 -36.96 -7.56
CA GLY A 45 -3.50 -38.40 -7.39
C GLY A 45 -4.97 -38.84 -7.51
N PHE A 46 -5.89 -38.07 -6.94
CA PHE A 46 -7.33 -38.32 -7.11
C PHE A 46 -7.84 -37.94 -8.49
N GLY A 47 -7.26 -36.93 -9.14
CA GLY A 47 -7.53 -36.56 -10.53
C GLY A 47 -7.38 -37.75 -11.49
N GLY A 48 -6.31 -38.54 -11.31
CA GLY A 48 -5.99 -39.70 -12.16
C GLY A 48 -6.85 -40.97 -11.98
N THR A 49 -7.71 -41.03 -10.95
CA THR A 49 -8.50 -42.24 -10.61
C THR A 49 -9.95 -42.10 -11.08
N THR A 50 -10.60 -43.17 -11.58
CA THR A 50 -12.03 -43.04 -11.99
C THR A 50 -12.98 -42.98 -10.79
N ALA A 51 -14.14 -42.33 -10.94
CA ALA A 51 -15.14 -42.22 -9.87
C ALA A 51 -15.61 -43.60 -9.35
N GLU A 52 -15.69 -44.59 -10.25
CA GLU A 52 -16.10 -45.96 -9.93
C GLU A 52 -15.06 -46.69 -9.08
N GLN A 53 -13.77 -46.44 -9.31
CA GLN A 53 -12.67 -47.01 -8.52
C GLN A 53 -12.60 -46.45 -7.10
N LEU A 54 -13.01 -45.18 -6.93
CA LEU A 54 -13.13 -44.53 -5.62
C LEU A 54 -14.43 -44.88 -4.89
N GLY A 55 -15.30 -45.67 -5.51
CA GLY A 55 -16.54 -46.16 -4.88
C GLY A 55 -17.71 -45.16 -4.92
N PHE A 56 -17.69 -44.15 -5.80
CA PHE A 56 -18.83 -43.27 -5.99
C PHE A 56 -19.97 -44.03 -6.69
N ILE A 57 -21.18 -43.92 -6.14
CA ILE A 57 -22.39 -44.56 -6.65
C ILE A 57 -23.48 -43.50 -6.77
N LEU A 58 -24.15 -43.45 -7.92
CA LEU A 58 -25.34 -42.62 -8.12
C LEU A 58 -26.53 -43.22 -7.39
N ASP A 59 -27.34 -42.39 -6.74
CA ASP A 59 -28.62 -42.81 -6.19
C ASP A 59 -29.50 -43.43 -7.30
N THR A 60 -30.20 -44.50 -6.95
CA THR A 60 -31.11 -45.26 -7.82
C THR A 60 -32.18 -44.42 -8.50
N ASN A 61 -32.61 -43.33 -7.87
CA ASN A 61 -33.57 -42.38 -8.45
C ASN A 61 -32.89 -41.40 -9.43
N ALA A 62 -31.69 -40.92 -9.10
CA ALA A 62 -30.90 -40.05 -9.96
C ALA A 62 -30.39 -40.79 -11.22
N ALA A 63 -30.00 -42.05 -11.07
CA ALA A 63 -29.58 -42.91 -12.18
C ALA A 63 -30.71 -43.18 -13.19
N LYS A 64 -31.96 -43.25 -12.72
CA LYS A 64 -33.17 -43.43 -13.57
C LYS A 64 -33.63 -42.15 -14.24
N ALA A 65 -33.35 -40.98 -13.66
CA ALA A 65 -33.68 -39.68 -14.24
C ALA A 65 -32.74 -39.28 -15.40
N LEU A 66 -31.54 -39.88 -15.47
CA LEU A 66 -30.55 -39.57 -16.50
C LEU A 66 -30.77 -40.42 -17.77
N PRO A 67 -30.88 -39.78 -18.95
CA PRO A 67 -31.33 -40.43 -20.17
C PRO A 67 -30.32 -41.41 -20.78
N ASN A 68 -29.01 -41.16 -20.63
CA ASN A 68 -27.94 -41.90 -21.31
C ASN A 68 -26.81 -42.31 -20.35
N ASP A 69 -26.08 -43.38 -20.69
CA ASP A 69 -24.91 -43.87 -19.92
C ASP A 69 -23.78 -42.83 -19.83
N ALA A 70 -23.61 -42.01 -20.87
CA ALA A 70 -22.66 -40.88 -20.86
C ALA A 70 -23.04 -39.83 -19.79
N ALA A 71 -24.32 -39.46 -19.72
CA ALA A 71 -24.81 -38.51 -18.72
C ALA A 71 -24.69 -39.05 -17.28
N ARG A 72 -24.74 -40.38 -17.09
CA ARG A 72 -24.45 -41.01 -15.79
C ARG A 72 -22.97 -40.94 -15.43
N ARG A 73 -22.06 -41.13 -16.40
CA ARG A 73 -20.61 -40.98 -16.17
C ARG A 73 -20.23 -39.54 -15.86
N ASP A 74 -20.84 -38.57 -16.55
CA ASP A 74 -20.60 -37.15 -16.31
C ASP A 74 -21.09 -36.74 -14.93
N ALA A 75 -22.30 -37.17 -14.52
CA ALA A 75 -22.81 -36.93 -13.17
C ALA A 75 -21.96 -37.59 -12.07
N LEU A 76 -21.38 -38.77 -12.34
CA LEU A 76 -20.42 -39.42 -11.44
C LEU A 76 -19.10 -38.66 -11.33
N ALA A 77 -18.59 -38.16 -12.46
CA ALA A 77 -17.37 -37.35 -12.49
C ALA A 77 -17.57 -36.02 -11.75
N GLU A 78 -18.75 -35.39 -11.90
CA GLU A 78 -19.11 -34.17 -11.18
C GLU A 78 -19.23 -34.41 -9.66
N LEU A 79 -19.89 -35.50 -9.24
CA LEU A 79 -19.95 -35.88 -7.82
C LEU A 79 -18.57 -36.16 -7.23
N LYS A 80 -17.72 -36.87 -7.98
CA LYS A 80 -16.33 -37.13 -7.60
C LYS A 80 -15.58 -35.82 -7.42
N GLN A 81 -15.64 -34.91 -8.39
CA GLN A 81 -14.90 -33.66 -8.35
C GLN A 81 -15.35 -32.78 -7.17
N ASN A 82 -16.67 -32.63 -6.98
CA ASN A 82 -17.22 -31.86 -5.87
C ASN A 82 -16.79 -32.39 -4.50
N GLU A 83 -16.77 -33.72 -4.32
CA GLU A 83 -16.36 -34.32 -3.04
C GLU A 83 -14.84 -34.18 -2.81
N ILE A 84 -14.03 -34.34 -3.86
CA ILE A 84 -12.58 -34.13 -3.79
C ILE A 84 -12.27 -32.69 -3.44
N ASP A 85 -12.85 -31.72 -4.15
CA ASP A 85 -12.60 -30.29 -3.91
C ASP A 85 -12.96 -29.90 -2.47
N ASN A 86 -14.14 -30.34 -2.00
CA ASN A 86 -14.58 -30.11 -0.62
C ASN A 86 -13.67 -30.81 0.41
N GLY A 87 -13.21 -32.03 0.11
CA GLY A 87 -12.32 -32.80 0.97
C GLY A 87 -10.93 -32.18 1.06
N ILE A 88 -10.36 -31.75 -0.07
CA ILE A 88 -9.06 -31.08 -0.18
C ILE A 88 -9.07 -29.78 0.62
N VAL A 89 -10.09 -28.93 0.47
CA VAL A 89 -10.20 -27.67 1.23
C VAL A 89 -10.26 -27.94 2.74
N LYS A 90 -11.00 -28.96 3.18
CA LYS A 90 -11.07 -29.35 4.60
C LYS A 90 -9.74 -29.91 5.10
N LEU A 91 -9.06 -30.73 4.30
CA LEU A 91 -7.76 -31.30 4.62
C LEU A 91 -6.69 -30.21 4.73
N GLU A 92 -6.65 -29.28 3.76
CA GLU A 92 -5.77 -28.12 3.77
C GLU A 92 -5.98 -27.28 5.02
N SER A 93 -7.24 -26.96 5.33
CA SER A 93 -7.59 -26.17 6.52
C SER A 93 -7.16 -26.88 7.82
N LEU A 94 -7.37 -28.19 7.91
CA LEU A 94 -6.97 -29.00 9.07
C LEU A 94 -5.44 -29.07 9.21
N LEU A 95 -4.73 -29.29 8.11
CA LEU A 95 -3.27 -29.37 8.10
C LEU A 95 -2.65 -28.04 8.48
N ASN A 96 -3.12 -26.93 7.91
CA ASN A 96 -2.64 -25.59 8.25
C ASN A 96 -2.87 -25.29 9.73
N ALA A 97 -4.09 -25.52 10.25
CA ALA A 97 -4.38 -25.28 11.66
C ALA A 97 -3.55 -26.16 12.61
N THR A 98 -3.20 -27.37 12.20
CA THR A 98 -2.36 -28.29 12.99
C THR A 98 -0.90 -27.86 12.96
N VAL A 99 -0.39 -27.53 11.77
CA VAL A 99 0.98 -27.08 11.56
C VAL A 99 1.20 -25.76 12.30
N ASP A 100 0.33 -24.77 12.13
CA ASP A 100 0.41 -23.50 12.86
C ASP A 100 0.50 -23.74 14.36
N LYS A 101 -0.43 -24.53 14.92
CA LYS A 101 -0.47 -24.81 16.37
C LYS A 101 0.79 -25.52 16.90
N ASP A 102 1.34 -26.48 16.15
CA ASP A 102 2.49 -27.25 16.62
C ASP A 102 3.81 -26.52 16.33
N PHE A 103 3.88 -25.75 15.25
CA PHE A 103 5.05 -24.94 14.93
C PHE A 103 5.13 -23.65 15.76
N ASP A 104 4.00 -23.08 16.22
CA ASP A 104 3.98 -22.04 17.25
C ASP A 104 4.60 -22.55 18.55
N LYS A 105 4.23 -23.78 18.98
CA LYS A 105 4.85 -24.39 20.18
C LYS A 105 6.33 -24.65 19.97
N PHE A 106 6.71 -25.13 18.78
CA PHE A 106 8.11 -25.37 18.43
C PHE A 106 8.90 -24.06 18.48
N GLU A 107 8.39 -22.97 17.91
CA GLU A 107 9.00 -21.64 17.94
C GLU A 107 9.22 -21.18 19.38
N ILE A 108 8.14 -21.17 20.18
CA ILE A 108 8.17 -20.73 21.57
C ILE A 108 9.13 -21.58 22.39
N TYR A 109 9.07 -22.91 22.24
CA TYR A 109 9.94 -23.82 23.00
C TYR A 109 11.41 -23.64 22.60
N THR A 110 11.69 -23.50 21.31
CA THR A 110 13.05 -23.35 20.79
C THR A 110 13.67 -22.04 21.23
N LEU A 111 12.96 -20.92 21.13
CA LEU A 111 13.45 -19.62 21.60
C LEU A 111 13.63 -19.55 23.11
N ARG A 112 12.80 -20.26 23.89
CA ARG A 112 12.89 -20.23 25.35
C ARG A 112 13.90 -21.20 25.94
N ASN A 113 14.18 -22.33 25.28
CA ASN A 113 14.92 -23.43 25.89
C ASN A 113 16.16 -23.90 25.10
N ILE A 114 16.16 -23.76 23.77
CA ILE A 114 17.26 -24.28 22.93
C ILE A 114 18.17 -23.14 22.48
N LEU A 115 17.58 -22.10 21.89
CA LEU A 115 18.26 -20.89 21.43
C LEU A 115 18.19 -19.81 22.51
N ALA A 116 18.59 -20.18 23.73
CA ALA A 116 18.61 -19.30 24.89
C ALA A 116 19.94 -19.45 25.64
N VAL A 117 20.41 -18.37 26.26
CA VAL A 117 21.65 -18.37 27.07
C VAL A 117 21.28 -17.96 28.50
N GLY A 118 21.15 -18.95 29.37
CA GLY A 118 20.64 -18.77 30.73
C GLY A 118 19.11 -18.57 30.77
N HIS A 119 18.53 -18.67 31.97
CA HIS A 119 17.16 -18.21 32.24
C HIS A 119 17.22 -16.82 32.88
N ASP A 120 16.11 -16.07 32.88
CA ASP A 120 16.03 -14.65 33.31
C ASP A 120 16.67 -14.32 34.69
N GLU A 121 16.91 -15.34 35.52
CA GLU A 121 17.51 -15.23 36.86
C GLU A 121 19.05 -15.32 36.85
N GLU A 122 19.66 -15.79 35.77
CA GLU A 122 21.11 -15.97 35.61
C GLU A 122 21.58 -15.12 34.42
N ASP A 123 22.32 -14.03 34.70
CA ASP A 123 22.90 -13.14 33.69
C ASP A 123 24.13 -13.78 33.01
N LEU A 124 23.95 -15.01 32.51
CA LEU A 124 24.99 -15.86 31.97
C LEU A 124 25.56 -15.29 30.67
N ALA A 125 24.74 -14.56 29.90
CA ALA A 125 25.13 -13.92 28.64
C ALA A 125 26.36 -13.00 28.81
N ASN A 126 26.50 -12.33 29.95
CA ASN A 126 27.63 -11.45 30.24
C ASN A 126 28.95 -12.21 30.54
N TRP A 127 28.87 -13.53 30.75
CA TRP A 127 30.03 -14.39 31.01
C TRP A 127 30.43 -15.22 29.79
N VAL A 128 29.63 -15.21 28.72
CA VAL A 128 29.92 -15.95 27.49
C VAL A 128 30.80 -15.09 26.58
N ARG A 129 31.95 -15.65 26.19
CA ARG A 129 32.87 -15.05 25.21
C ARG A 129 32.85 -15.89 23.95
N LEU A 130 32.56 -15.27 22.81
CA LEU A 130 32.60 -15.92 21.50
C LEU A 130 34.04 -16.12 21.03
N ASP A 131 34.29 -17.18 20.26
CA ASP A 131 35.63 -17.59 19.83
C ASP A 131 36.40 -16.48 19.09
N HIS A 132 35.74 -15.65 18.28
CA HIS A 132 36.41 -14.55 17.56
C HIS A 132 36.81 -13.37 18.45
N TYR A 133 36.34 -13.34 19.70
CA TYR A 133 36.85 -12.43 20.72
C TYR A 133 38.03 -13.03 21.48
N GLN A 134 38.38 -14.31 21.31
CA GLN A 134 39.50 -14.94 22.00
C GLN A 134 40.83 -14.27 21.60
N GLY A 135 41.57 -13.74 22.57
CA GLY A 135 42.83 -13.02 22.33
C GLY A 135 42.70 -11.53 21.99
N VAL A 136 41.47 -11.00 21.94
CA VAL A 136 41.23 -9.55 21.88
C VAL A 136 41.24 -9.00 23.31
N ASP A 137 42.28 -8.26 23.67
CA ASP A 137 42.36 -7.56 24.96
C ASP A 137 41.96 -6.08 24.74
N ILE A 138 40.76 -5.72 25.19
CA ILE A 138 40.20 -4.36 25.00
C ILE A 138 40.85 -3.38 25.99
N ALA A 139 41.53 -3.89 27.03
CA ALA A 139 42.22 -3.08 28.02
C ALA A 139 43.49 -2.40 27.45
N ASP A 140 44.15 -3.03 26.47
CA ASP A 140 45.42 -2.57 25.87
C ASP A 140 45.26 -2.21 24.39
N ALA A 141 44.19 -1.48 24.04
CA ALA A 141 43.98 -0.98 22.68
C ALA A 141 44.92 0.21 22.35
N GLU A 142 46.23 -0.03 22.28
CA GLU A 142 47.22 0.94 21.76
C GLU A 142 47.04 1.20 20.25
N ASN A 143 46.38 0.29 19.52
CA ASN A 143 46.06 0.42 18.09
C ASN A 143 44.57 0.70 17.86
N VAL A 144 44.12 1.89 18.29
CA VAL A 144 42.85 2.45 17.79
C VAL A 144 43.03 2.76 16.30
N PRO A 145 42.26 2.16 15.38
CA PRO A 145 42.38 2.45 13.95
C PRO A 145 42.23 3.94 13.72
N THR A 146 43.18 4.53 13.00
CA THR A 146 43.11 5.96 12.70
C THR A 146 41.83 6.23 11.90
N PRO A 147 41.20 7.41 12.05
CA PRO A 147 40.04 7.78 11.25
C PRO A 147 40.27 7.63 9.73
N GLU A 148 41.52 7.77 9.29
CA GLU A 148 41.94 7.57 7.90
C GLU A 148 41.88 6.10 7.47
N GLU A 149 42.31 5.16 8.30
CA GLU A 149 42.23 3.71 8.03
C GLU A 149 40.77 3.23 7.97
N VAL A 150 39.91 3.76 8.85
CA VAL A 150 38.47 3.49 8.82
C VAL A 150 37.84 4.06 7.55
N GLN A 151 38.20 5.29 7.16
CA GLN A 151 37.74 5.87 5.90
C GLN A 151 38.26 5.13 4.68
N LEU A 152 39.47 4.57 4.73
CA LEU A 152 40.03 3.75 3.67
C LEU A 152 39.26 2.44 3.52
N GLN A 153 38.92 1.77 4.63
CA GLN A 153 38.12 0.55 4.60
C GLN A 153 36.69 0.82 4.12
N ARG A 154 36.05 1.92 4.55
CA ARG A 154 34.74 2.34 4.02
C ARG A 154 34.79 2.60 2.51
N ARG A 155 35.87 3.21 2.01
CA ARG A 155 36.09 3.38 0.56
C ARG A 155 36.23 2.04 -0.16
N LYS A 156 37.02 1.11 0.39
CA LYS A 156 37.16 -0.25 -0.19
C LYS A 156 35.83 -1.01 -0.22
N LEU A 157 35.04 -0.90 0.85
CA LEU A 157 33.71 -1.52 0.93
C LEU A 157 32.76 -0.92 -0.12
N ASN A 158 32.74 0.40 -0.28
CA ASN A 158 31.94 1.06 -1.30
C ASN A 158 32.35 0.64 -2.72
N GLU A 159 33.65 0.57 -3.02
CA GLU A 159 34.12 0.10 -4.33
C GLU A 159 33.80 -1.39 -4.57
N THR A 160 33.87 -2.22 -3.52
CA THR A 160 33.52 -3.65 -3.60
C THR A 160 32.02 -3.84 -3.82
N ALA A 161 31.17 -3.06 -3.13
CA ALA A 161 29.73 -3.06 -3.32
C ALA A 161 29.34 -2.58 -4.73
N LYS A 162 30.02 -1.56 -5.24
CA LYS A 162 29.85 -1.08 -6.62
C LYS A 162 30.22 -2.15 -7.64
N LEU A 163 31.36 -2.84 -7.44
CA LEU A 163 31.77 -3.96 -8.28
C LEU A 163 30.75 -5.10 -8.24
N ASN A 164 30.27 -5.48 -7.07
CA ASN A 164 29.25 -6.53 -6.91
C ASN A 164 27.95 -6.16 -7.66
N THR A 165 27.51 -4.91 -7.57
CA THR A 165 26.34 -4.42 -8.31
C THR A 165 26.55 -4.50 -9.82
N MET A 166 27.74 -4.16 -10.31
CA MET A 166 28.09 -4.30 -11.73
C MET A 166 28.13 -5.77 -12.18
N LEU A 167 28.70 -6.66 -11.36
CA LEU A 167 28.76 -8.09 -11.64
C LEU A 167 27.36 -8.71 -11.71
N LYS A 168 26.46 -8.36 -10.79
CA LYS A 168 25.06 -8.81 -10.82
C LYS A 168 24.31 -8.29 -12.04
N ALA A 169 24.55 -7.04 -12.44
CA ALA A 169 23.96 -6.50 -13.66
C ALA A 169 24.48 -7.24 -14.92
N GLU A 170 25.75 -7.63 -14.93
CA GLU A 170 26.33 -8.39 -16.03
C GLU A 170 25.85 -9.85 -16.04
N GLU A 171 25.69 -10.47 -14.88
CA GLU A 171 25.08 -11.78 -14.72
C GLU A 171 23.64 -11.79 -15.26
N ALA A 172 22.83 -10.79 -14.91
CA ALA A 172 21.46 -10.66 -15.43
C ALA A 172 21.42 -10.49 -16.95
N LYS A 173 22.36 -9.71 -17.55
CA LYS A 173 22.49 -9.62 -19.01
C LYS A 173 22.88 -10.96 -19.63
N ASN A 174 23.85 -11.65 -19.03
CA ASN A 174 24.30 -12.96 -19.51
C ASN A 174 23.16 -13.97 -19.44
N ALA A 175 22.36 -13.98 -18.38
CA ALA A 175 21.18 -14.82 -18.25
C ALA A 175 20.14 -14.52 -19.34
N ALA A 176 19.87 -13.24 -19.63
CA ALA A 176 18.95 -12.83 -20.69
C ALA A 176 19.45 -13.26 -22.08
N ILE A 177 20.75 -13.11 -22.35
CA ILE A 177 21.38 -13.56 -23.61
C ILE A 177 21.31 -15.09 -23.73
N LEU A 178 21.62 -15.81 -22.65
CA LEU A 178 21.54 -17.27 -22.61
C LEU A 178 20.10 -17.76 -22.84
N SER A 179 19.10 -17.10 -22.24
CA SER A 179 17.69 -17.41 -22.48
C SER A 179 17.33 -17.22 -23.96
N GLN A 180 17.67 -16.08 -24.56
CA GLN A 180 17.42 -15.82 -25.98
C GLN A 180 18.13 -16.83 -26.90
N LEU A 181 19.38 -17.19 -26.59
CA LEU A 181 20.13 -18.21 -27.34
C LEU A 181 19.48 -19.60 -27.19
N THR A 182 19.00 -19.94 -25.99
CA THR A 182 18.34 -21.23 -25.71
C THR A 182 17.03 -21.35 -26.48
N THR A 183 16.25 -20.26 -26.54
CA THR A 183 15.03 -20.19 -27.37
C THR A 183 15.35 -20.30 -28.87
N LEU A 184 16.45 -19.71 -29.33
CA LEU A 184 16.87 -19.78 -30.73
C LEU A 184 17.38 -21.17 -31.13
N ILE A 185 18.08 -21.86 -30.22
CA ILE A 185 18.66 -23.21 -30.42
C ILE A 185 17.62 -24.33 -30.20
N GLY A 186 16.50 -24.04 -29.52
CA GLY A 186 15.45 -25.03 -29.27
C GLY A 186 15.84 -26.08 -28.23
N ALA A 187 16.71 -25.74 -27.28
CA ALA A 187 17.20 -26.69 -26.28
C ALA A 187 16.21 -26.94 -25.12
N GLU A 188 15.22 -26.07 -24.93
CA GLU A 188 14.11 -26.30 -23.98
C GLU A 188 12.85 -26.71 -24.73
N ALA A 189 12.68 -28.01 -24.92
CA ALA A 189 11.38 -28.59 -25.21
C ALA A 189 10.57 -28.68 -23.91
N LYS A 190 9.96 -27.57 -23.48
CA LYS A 190 8.75 -27.64 -22.66
C LYS A 190 7.58 -27.25 -23.54
N SER A 191 6.79 -28.27 -23.84
CA SER A 191 5.49 -28.28 -24.49
C SER A 191 4.58 -27.18 -23.93
N GLN A 192 4.53 -26.04 -24.63
CA GLN A 192 3.34 -25.22 -24.70
C GLN A 192 2.81 -25.34 -26.13
N GLU A 193 1.71 -26.10 -26.27
CA GLU A 193 0.92 -26.13 -27.49
C GLU A 193 0.37 -24.72 -27.75
N GLY A 194 0.84 -24.06 -28.81
CA GLY A 194 0.19 -22.82 -29.25
C GLY A 194 0.98 -21.75 -29.99
N ASP A 195 2.09 -22.03 -30.68
CA ASP A 195 2.43 -21.27 -31.89
C ASP A 195 3.38 -22.10 -32.77
N GLY A 196 2.99 -22.35 -34.02
CA GLY A 196 3.70 -23.22 -34.96
C GLY A 196 4.96 -22.61 -35.56
N ARG A 197 5.83 -22.02 -34.74
CA ARG A 197 7.14 -21.51 -35.17
C ARG A 197 8.24 -22.38 -34.57
N GLU A 198 8.69 -23.37 -35.35
CA GLU A 198 9.91 -24.11 -35.03
C GLU A 198 11.07 -23.14 -34.77
N SER A 199 11.79 -23.33 -33.67
CA SER A 199 12.95 -22.49 -33.32
C SER A 199 13.98 -22.54 -34.46
N PRO A 200 14.50 -21.39 -34.94
CA PRO A 200 15.26 -21.29 -36.20
C PRO A 200 16.50 -22.20 -36.30
N PHE A 201 17.07 -22.62 -35.16
CA PHE A 201 18.25 -23.47 -35.10
C PHE A 201 18.03 -24.85 -34.48
N ALA A 202 16.77 -25.31 -34.28
CA ALA A 202 16.48 -26.66 -33.79
C ALA A 202 17.16 -27.76 -34.61
N PHE A 203 17.34 -27.53 -35.91
CA PHE A 203 17.99 -28.48 -36.83
C PHE A 203 19.49 -28.74 -36.50
N LEU A 204 20.16 -27.81 -35.80
CA LEU A 204 21.55 -28.00 -35.36
C LEU A 204 21.63 -29.01 -34.21
N ASN A 205 20.56 -29.17 -33.42
CA ASN A 205 20.51 -30.14 -32.34
C ASN A 205 20.06 -31.53 -32.86
N SER A 206 19.16 -31.56 -33.85
CA SER A 206 18.69 -32.81 -34.47
C SER A 206 19.74 -33.52 -35.32
N SER A 207 20.74 -32.79 -35.84
CA SER A 207 21.84 -33.34 -36.63
C SER A 207 22.91 -34.07 -35.80
N ALA A 208 22.92 -33.90 -34.47
CA ALA A 208 23.84 -34.62 -33.59
C ALA A 208 23.38 -36.05 -33.26
N GLN A 209 22.09 -36.39 -33.45
CA GLN A 209 21.54 -37.68 -33.02
C GLN A 209 21.32 -38.71 -34.13
N ASN A 210 21.42 -38.35 -35.41
CA ASN A 210 21.22 -39.29 -36.53
C ASN A 210 22.38 -39.24 -37.54
N ALA A 211 23.52 -39.82 -37.18
CA ALA A 211 24.63 -40.01 -38.10
C ALA A 211 24.41 -41.27 -38.98
N ASN A 212 23.67 -41.13 -40.08
CA ASN A 212 23.67 -42.10 -41.18
C ASN A 212 24.31 -41.48 -42.43
N ALA A 213 25.41 -42.08 -42.89
CA ALA A 213 26.37 -41.51 -43.85
C ALA A 213 25.81 -41.20 -45.26
N GLN A 214 24.58 -41.59 -45.59
CA GLN A 214 23.93 -41.27 -46.88
C GLN A 214 23.22 -39.91 -46.91
N GLN A 215 23.01 -39.25 -45.76
CA GLN A 215 22.42 -37.92 -45.68
C GLN A 215 23.46 -36.79 -45.74
N LEU A 216 24.76 -37.09 -45.59
CA LEU A 216 25.80 -36.06 -45.46
C LEU A 216 25.89 -35.12 -46.66
N THR A 217 25.69 -35.61 -47.89
CA THR A 217 25.72 -34.78 -49.11
C THR A 217 24.49 -33.87 -49.20
N GLN A 218 23.32 -34.36 -48.77
CA GLN A 218 22.07 -33.60 -48.80
C GLN A 218 22.02 -32.59 -47.65
N ASP A 219 22.54 -32.95 -46.49
CA ASP A 219 22.66 -32.09 -45.31
C ASP A 219 23.75 -31.03 -45.50
N THR A 220 24.88 -31.35 -46.15
CA THR A 220 25.89 -30.35 -46.53
C THR A 220 25.38 -29.41 -47.60
N GLN A 221 24.64 -29.90 -48.61
CA GLN A 221 24.03 -29.03 -49.62
C GLN A 221 22.93 -28.15 -49.01
N TYR A 222 22.13 -28.66 -48.09
CA TYR A 222 21.13 -27.90 -47.36
C TYR A 222 21.78 -26.87 -46.44
N ALA A 223 22.78 -27.24 -45.63
CA ALA A 223 23.53 -26.33 -44.78
C ALA A 223 24.23 -25.22 -45.59
N VAL A 224 24.84 -25.55 -46.73
CA VAL A 224 25.45 -24.56 -47.64
C VAL A 224 24.41 -23.61 -48.21
N ASN A 225 23.21 -24.12 -48.55
CA ASN A 225 22.11 -23.29 -49.03
C ASN A 225 21.50 -22.40 -47.93
N GLN A 226 21.70 -22.73 -46.65
CA GLN A 226 21.27 -21.90 -45.50
C GLN A 226 22.32 -20.86 -45.06
N ILE A 227 23.59 -20.98 -45.49
CA ILE A 227 24.66 -20.00 -45.18
C ILE A 227 24.29 -18.55 -45.57
N PRO A 228 23.67 -18.28 -46.74
CA PRO A 228 23.26 -16.92 -47.09
C PRO A 228 22.16 -16.36 -46.18
N ALA A 229 21.22 -17.20 -45.74
CA ALA A 229 20.17 -16.81 -44.78
C ALA A 229 20.76 -16.50 -43.40
N LEU A 230 21.69 -17.34 -42.94
CA LEU A 230 22.48 -17.14 -41.72
C LEU A 230 23.31 -15.85 -41.76
N ARG A 231 23.96 -15.53 -42.89
CA ARG A 231 24.68 -14.25 -43.08
C ARG A 231 23.74 -13.05 -43.01
N ARG A 232 22.56 -13.14 -43.63
CA ARG A 232 21.57 -12.07 -43.62
C ARG A 232 21.01 -11.81 -42.21
N LEU A 233 20.79 -12.87 -41.44
CA LEU A 233 20.38 -12.77 -40.03
C LEU A 233 21.51 -12.23 -39.14
N LEU A 234 22.76 -12.59 -39.41
CA LEU A 234 23.92 -12.07 -38.67
C LEU A 234 24.17 -10.58 -38.97
N ASP A 235 23.89 -10.13 -40.20
CA ASP A 235 23.89 -8.72 -40.54
C ASP A 235 22.73 -7.97 -39.88
N GLN A 236 21.53 -8.56 -39.81
CA GLN A 236 20.40 -8.00 -39.04
C GLN A 236 20.69 -7.91 -37.54
N LEU A 237 21.40 -8.90 -36.97
CA LEU A 237 21.80 -8.88 -35.57
C LEU A 237 22.88 -7.81 -35.29
N LYS A 238 23.81 -7.61 -36.23
CA LYS A 238 24.80 -6.51 -36.18
C LYS A 238 24.11 -5.15 -36.27
N ASP A 239 23.12 -5.00 -37.14
CA ASP A 239 22.32 -3.78 -37.28
C ASP A 239 21.48 -3.51 -36.02
N ALA A 240 20.91 -4.56 -35.42
CA ALA A 240 20.21 -4.49 -34.14
C ALA A 240 21.15 -4.08 -32.99
N MET A 241 22.36 -4.63 -32.94
CA MET A 241 23.38 -4.24 -31.97
C MET A 241 23.85 -2.79 -32.17
N GLN A 242 24.02 -2.33 -33.41
CA GLN A 242 24.40 -0.94 -33.70
C GLN A 242 23.27 0.04 -33.38
N THR A 243 22.02 -0.29 -33.68
CA THR A 243 20.84 0.52 -33.31
C THR A 243 20.62 0.60 -31.81
N ILE A 244 20.96 -0.44 -31.05
CA ILE A 244 20.99 -0.39 -29.57
C ILE A 244 22.06 0.61 -29.09
N HIS A 245 23.25 0.62 -29.70
CA HIS A 245 24.31 1.59 -29.40
C HIS A 245 23.91 3.04 -29.78
N THR A 246 23.15 3.22 -30.86
CA THR A 246 22.62 4.54 -31.25
C THR A 246 21.44 4.99 -30.40
N ARG A 247 20.65 4.06 -29.85
CA ARG A 247 19.59 4.34 -28.87
C ARG A 247 20.18 4.86 -27.55
N GLN A 248 21.37 4.37 -27.19
CA GLN A 248 22.18 4.90 -26.07
C GLN A 248 22.62 6.35 -26.31
N MET A 249 23.02 6.73 -27.53
CA MET A 249 23.36 8.12 -27.88
C MET A 249 22.16 9.07 -27.97
N ARG A 250 20.94 8.55 -28.22
CA ARG A 250 19.69 9.34 -28.15
C ARG A 250 19.18 9.55 -26.71
N LEU A 251 19.74 8.87 -25.72
CA LEU A 251 19.42 9.06 -24.29
C LEU A 251 20.23 10.18 -23.63
N ASP A 252 21.16 10.80 -24.38
CA ASP A 252 21.91 12.01 -24.00
C ASP A 252 21.42 13.27 -24.75
N ASP A 253 20.16 13.28 -25.18
CA ASP A 253 19.52 14.54 -25.58
C ASP A 253 19.24 15.39 -24.33
N GLU A 254 20.06 16.42 -24.15
CA GLU A 254 20.05 17.32 -23.00
C GLU A 254 18.71 18.07 -22.83
N ASP A 255 17.88 18.15 -23.88
CA ASP A 255 16.56 18.80 -23.86
C ASP A 255 15.37 17.82 -23.74
N SER A 256 15.62 16.52 -23.58
CA SER A 256 14.59 15.52 -23.25
C SER A 256 14.02 15.69 -21.83
N ILE A 257 12.87 15.06 -21.52
CA ILE A 257 12.25 15.13 -20.18
C ILE A 257 13.17 14.53 -19.12
N GLU A 258 13.83 13.40 -19.40
CA GLU A 258 14.90 12.85 -18.54
C GLU A 258 16.12 13.76 -18.43
N GLY A 259 16.55 14.42 -19.51
CA GLY A 259 17.65 15.39 -19.51
C GLY A 259 17.35 16.61 -18.62
N ARG A 260 16.14 17.17 -18.75
CA ARG A 260 15.61 18.24 -17.89
C ARG A 260 15.48 17.81 -16.43
N ARG A 261 15.04 16.57 -16.17
CA ARG A 261 14.95 15.98 -14.83
C ARG A 261 16.33 15.79 -14.20
N ARG A 262 17.32 15.32 -14.97
CA ARG A 262 18.71 15.18 -14.53
C ARG A 262 19.33 16.53 -14.20
N ARG A 263 19.10 17.55 -15.05
CA ARG A 263 19.54 18.94 -14.82
C ARG A 263 18.87 19.56 -13.59
N TYR A 264 17.57 19.29 -13.38
CA TYR A 264 16.83 19.72 -12.20
C TYR A 264 17.32 19.05 -10.91
N LEU A 265 17.50 17.73 -10.92
CA LEU A 265 18.04 16.97 -9.79
C LEU A 265 19.48 17.37 -9.46
N HIS A 266 20.31 17.61 -10.48
CA HIS A 266 21.66 18.12 -10.30
C HIS A 266 21.65 19.53 -9.69
N ASN A 267 20.75 20.42 -10.13
CA ASN A 267 20.60 21.77 -9.56
C ASN A 267 20.02 21.76 -8.14
N GLN A 268 19.06 20.88 -7.82
CA GLN A 268 18.52 20.70 -6.47
C GLN A 268 19.56 20.09 -5.53
N SER A 269 20.31 19.09 -5.99
CA SER A 269 21.40 18.47 -5.23
C SER A 269 22.53 19.47 -4.98
N ARG A 270 22.89 20.29 -5.98
CA ARG A 270 23.84 21.39 -5.83
C ARG A 270 23.35 22.42 -4.82
N ARG A 271 22.09 22.85 -4.89
CA ARG A 271 21.49 23.77 -3.91
C ARG A 271 21.40 23.16 -2.51
N ALA A 272 21.18 21.86 -2.38
CA ALA A 272 21.16 21.16 -1.10
C ALA A 272 22.57 21.03 -0.49
N LEU A 273 23.60 20.82 -1.32
CA LEU A 273 25.01 20.85 -0.93
C LEU A 273 25.45 22.26 -0.52
N GLU A 274 25.05 23.30 -1.27
CA GLU A 274 25.29 24.70 -0.94
C GLU A 274 24.59 25.11 0.38
N ARG A 275 23.36 24.65 0.62
CA ARG A 275 22.64 24.84 1.90
C ARG A 275 23.34 24.14 3.08
N LYS A 276 24.07 23.06 2.83
CA LYS A 276 24.91 22.38 3.82
C LYS A 276 26.36 22.90 3.85
N GLY A 277 26.66 23.96 3.09
CA GLY A 277 27.96 24.63 3.09
C GLY A 277 29.06 23.94 2.27
N ILE A 278 28.70 23.01 1.38
CA ILE A 278 29.64 22.25 0.55
C ILE A 278 29.56 22.77 -0.89
N ASP A 279 30.64 23.38 -1.37
CA ASP A 279 30.75 23.96 -2.70
C ASP A 279 31.33 22.94 -3.70
N ALA A 280 30.56 22.57 -4.72
CA ALA A 280 30.91 21.49 -5.65
C ALA A 280 31.93 21.91 -6.74
N GLU A 281 32.10 23.22 -7.00
CA GLU A 281 33.04 23.72 -8.02
C GLU A 281 34.49 23.86 -7.52
N ALA A 282 34.77 23.63 -6.23
CA ALA A 282 36.13 23.67 -5.70
C ALA A 282 36.98 22.41 -6.01
N SER A 283 36.44 21.45 -6.77
CA SER A 283 37.10 20.18 -7.09
C SER A 283 38.30 20.32 -8.04
N GLY A 284 38.63 21.54 -8.50
CA GLY A 284 39.77 21.81 -9.37
C GLY A 284 41.07 22.21 -8.66
N SER A 285 41.08 22.49 -7.35
CA SER A 285 42.28 23.02 -6.69
C SER A 285 42.27 22.81 -5.17
N ALA A 286 43.21 22.00 -4.69
CA ALA A 286 43.80 21.89 -3.35
C ALA A 286 43.03 22.40 -2.10
N SER A 287 42.92 21.48 -1.13
CA SER A 287 42.51 21.61 0.27
C SER A 287 41.00 21.51 0.57
N ILE A 288 40.59 20.34 1.04
CA ILE A 288 39.34 20.16 1.79
C ILE A 288 39.65 20.61 3.21
N ALA A 289 39.51 21.91 3.48
CA ALA A 289 39.47 22.41 4.85
C ALA A 289 38.10 22.06 5.44
N THR A 290 38.07 21.14 6.40
CA THR A 290 36.91 20.84 7.22
C THR A 290 36.53 22.07 8.05
N GLY A 291 35.48 22.79 7.63
CA GLY A 291 34.91 23.90 8.38
C GLY A 291 33.78 24.57 7.62
N ARG A 292 32.66 24.82 8.30
CA ARG A 292 31.49 25.56 7.76
C ARG A 292 31.93 26.95 7.29
N LYS A 293 31.66 27.32 6.03
CA LYS A 293 31.84 28.70 5.56
C LYS A 293 30.78 29.59 6.21
N VAL A 294 31.26 30.61 6.92
CA VAL A 294 30.49 31.67 7.59
C VAL A 294 29.75 32.50 6.53
N GLY A 295 28.45 32.70 6.70
CA GLY A 295 27.62 33.45 5.75
C GLY A 295 27.97 34.93 5.71
N ARG A 296 27.67 35.66 4.62
CA ARG A 296 28.02 37.08 4.45
C ARG A 296 27.50 37.98 5.59
N ASP A 297 26.33 37.66 6.12
CA ASP A 297 25.71 38.36 7.27
C ASP A 297 26.36 37.98 8.61
N GLU A 298 26.89 36.76 8.74
CA GLU A 298 27.72 36.37 9.88
C GLU A 298 29.13 36.96 9.77
N LEU A 299 29.66 37.13 8.55
CA LEU A 299 30.94 37.77 8.29
C LEU A 299 30.85 39.27 8.60
N GLU A 300 29.78 39.95 8.18
CA GLU A 300 29.47 41.34 8.58
C GLU A 300 29.22 41.44 10.09
N GLY A 301 28.56 40.45 10.69
CA GLY A 301 28.38 40.37 12.15
C GLY A 301 29.69 40.20 12.91
N ILE A 302 30.60 39.36 12.41
CA ILE A 302 31.93 39.10 13.00
C ILE A 302 32.88 40.28 12.73
N GLU A 303 32.79 40.94 11.57
CA GLU A 303 33.57 42.13 11.23
C GLU A 303 33.09 43.35 12.04
N ALA A 304 31.79 43.49 12.30
CA ALA A 304 31.23 44.48 13.21
C ALA A 304 31.61 44.21 14.69
N VAL A 305 31.64 42.95 15.11
CA VAL A 305 32.10 42.55 16.46
C VAL A 305 33.61 42.72 16.60
N ALA A 306 34.39 42.43 15.56
CA ALA A 306 35.83 42.66 15.52
C ALA A 306 36.18 44.16 15.49
N GLN A 307 35.40 45.00 14.80
CA GLN A 307 35.53 46.46 14.89
C GLN A 307 35.10 47.02 16.24
N ALA A 308 34.08 46.44 16.89
CA ALA A 308 33.68 46.82 18.24
C ALA A 308 34.72 46.39 19.32
N LEU A 309 35.39 45.26 19.12
CA LEU A 309 36.48 44.78 19.99
C LEU A 309 37.79 45.53 19.73
N ALA A 310 38.12 45.87 18.47
CA ALA A 310 39.28 46.69 18.13
C ALA A 310 39.09 48.17 18.50
N GLY A 311 37.85 48.65 18.56
CA GLY A 311 37.50 49.98 19.06
C GLY A 311 37.51 50.11 20.59
N ALA A 312 37.57 48.99 21.32
CA ALA A 312 37.58 48.98 22.78
C ALA A 312 38.96 49.28 23.38
N ASP A 313 40.03 49.28 22.58
CA ASP A 313 41.39 49.56 23.06
C ASP A 313 41.78 51.05 22.99
N ASN A 314 40.84 51.94 22.65
CA ASN A 314 41.04 53.39 22.78
C ASN A 314 39.79 54.12 23.28
N GLY A 315 39.65 54.20 24.60
CA GLY A 315 38.91 55.29 25.27
C GLY A 315 37.63 54.90 26.03
N ARG A 316 37.62 55.21 27.33
CA ARG A 316 36.52 55.01 28.31
C ARG A 316 35.12 55.44 27.80
N PRO A 317 34.03 54.69 28.09
CA PRO A 317 32.67 55.06 27.67
C PRO A 317 31.94 55.91 28.71
N SER A 318 31.05 56.79 28.26
CA SER A 318 30.07 57.52 29.07
C SER A 318 28.77 56.70 29.23
N GLY A 319 28.21 56.69 30.44
CA GLY A 319 27.21 55.72 30.95
C GLY A 319 25.80 55.74 30.36
N ALA A 320 25.55 56.42 29.24
CA ALA A 320 24.23 56.47 28.60
C ALA A 320 24.05 55.45 27.46
N GLY A 321 25.13 55.03 26.79
CA GLY A 321 25.06 54.10 25.64
C GLY A 321 24.86 52.62 26.04
N ALA A 322 25.41 52.20 27.18
CA ALA A 322 25.40 50.79 27.59
C ALA A 322 24.00 50.26 27.96
N LYS A 323 23.12 51.12 28.52
CA LYS A 323 21.74 50.73 28.87
C LYS A 323 20.84 50.54 27.66
N THR A 324 21.07 51.31 26.59
CA THR A 324 20.30 51.21 25.35
C THR A 324 20.71 49.96 24.57
N MET A 325 22.02 49.66 24.51
CA MET A 325 22.56 48.44 23.91
C MET A 325 22.10 47.15 24.61
N LEU A 326 22.13 47.10 25.95
CA LEU A 326 21.69 45.93 26.70
C LEU A 326 20.19 45.63 26.51
N ARG A 327 19.38 46.67 26.33
CA ARG A 327 17.93 46.53 26.08
C ARG A 327 17.63 46.01 24.67
N GLU A 328 18.46 46.37 23.70
CA GLU A 328 18.32 45.94 22.31
C GLU A 328 18.80 44.50 22.09
N VAL A 329 19.87 44.10 22.80
CA VAL A 329 20.35 42.71 22.83
C VAL A 329 19.34 41.80 23.55
N ALA A 330 18.75 42.23 24.67
CA ALA A 330 17.72 41.46 25.39
C ALA A 330 16.46 41.24 24.52
N ASN A 331 15.99 42.28 23.82
CA ASN A 331 14.84 42.16 22.91
C ASN A 331 15.10 41.23 21.72
N ARG A 332 16.34 41.20 21.19
CA ARG A 332 16.70 40.27 20.11
C ARG A 332 16.82 38.82 20.61
N PHE A 333 17.33 38.63 21.83
CA PHE A 333 17.40 37.31 22.45
C PHE A 333 16.01 36.73 22.74
N GLU A 334 15.07 37.56 23.23
CA GLU A 334 13.70 37.16 23.49
C GLU A 334 12.93 36.81 22.19
N LYS A 335 13.20 37.55 21.11
CA LYS A 335 12.60 37.30 19.80
C LYS A 335 13.13 36.01 19.15
N SER A 336 14.41 35.69 19.33
CA SER A 336 15.00 34.42 18.90
C SER A 336 14.52 33.24 19.76
N LEU A 337 14.33 33.42 21.07
CA LEU A 337 13.79 32.37 21.95
C LEU A 337 12.33 32.00 21.58
N LYS A 338 11.50 33.00 21.26
CA LYS A 338 10.11 32.78 20.82
C LYS A 338 10.00 32.11 19.46
N MET A 339 10.98 32.32 18.58
CA MET A 339 11.04 31.67 17.26
C MET A 339 11.51 30.22 17.31
N VAL A 340 12.38 29.89 18.29
CA VAL A 340 12.89 28.52 18.52
C VAL A 340 11.91 27.66 19.33
N LEU A 341 11.06 28.26 20.18
CA LEU A 341 10.14 27.54 21.07
C LEU A 341 8.68 27.46 20.58
N GLY A 342 8.36 27.96 19.38
CA GLY A 342 7.09 27.67 18.69
C GLY A 342 5.81 28.06 19.44
N TYR A 343 5.77 29.22 20.10
CA TYR A 343 4.54 29.74 20.75
C TYR A 343 3.79 30.71 19.83
N ASP A 344 2.60 30.31 19.37
CA ASP A 344 1.67 31.12 18.60
C ASP A 344 0.63 31.76 19.54
N ALA A 345 0.62 33.09 19.64
CA ALA A 345 -0.25 33.82 20.57
C ALA A 345 -1.49 34.36 19.84
N ASN A 346 -2.51 33.51 19.69
CA ASN A 346 -3.87 33.96 19.35
C ASN A 346 -4.96 32.93 19.70
N ASN A 347 -5.07 32.54 20.98
CA ASN A 347 -6.36 32.08 21.52
C ASN A 347 -6.32 32.02 23.06
N THR A 348 -7.08 32.88 23.74
CA THR A 348 -7.78 32.54 24.99
C THR A 348 -8.66 33.71 25.45
N ARG A 349 -9.97 33.50 25.40
CA ARG A 349 -10.99 34.31 26.06
C ARG A 349 -11.21 33.78 27.49
N HIS A 350 -11.16 34.72 28.45
CA HIS A 350 -11.88 34.81 29.73
C HIS A 350 -12.11 33.58 30.61
N GLN A 351 -11.52 33.63 31.80
CA GLN A 351 -12.25 33.62 33.08
C GLN A 351 -11.56 34.60 34.05
N GLU A 352 -12.27 35.63 34.50
CA GLU A 352 -11.89 36.44 35.66
C GLU A 352 -12.69 35.99 36.89
N PRO A 353 -12.20 36.33 38.10
CA PRO A 353 -13.05 36.98 39.08
C PRO A 353 -12.46 38.29 39.62
N HIS A 354 -13.34 39.29 39.78
CA HIS A 354 -13.39 40.37 40.79
C HIS A 354 -12.07 41.08 41.19
N ASN A 355 -11.94 42.42 41.24
CA ASN A 355 -12.83 43.39 41.88
C ASN A 355 -12.26 44.83 41.73
N THR A 356 -13.15 45.83 41.74
CA THR A 356 -13.00 47.22 42.26
C THR A 356 -12.07 48.28 41.63
N LEU A 357 -12.70 49.35 41.10
CA LEU A 357 -12.52 50.81 41.32
C LEU A 357 -12.65 51.57 39.97
N ALA A 358 -13.79 52.23 39.72
CA ALA A 358 -14.02 53.69 39.88
C ALA A 358 -13.29 54.50 38.76
N VAL A 359 -13.87 55.48 38.03
CA VAL A 359 -14.93 56.44 38.35
C VAL A 359 -15.20 57.31 37.09
N LEU A 360 -16.42 57.86 36.96
CA LEU A 360 -16.84 59.06 36.16
C LEU A 360 -16.83 58.94 34.61
N SER A 361 -17.79 59.46 33.82
CA SER A 361 -18.84 60.47 34.07
C SER A 361 -19.89 60.50 32.94
N GLU A 362 -21.14 60.81 33.34
CA GLU A 362 -22.06 61.78 32.70
C GLU A 362 -22.72 61.55 31.32
N LEU A 363 -24.04 61.27 31.31
CA LEU A 363 -25.16 62.23 31.11
C LEU A 363 -26.46 61.53 30.65
N ARG A 364 -27.54 61.70 31.41
CA ARG A 364 -28.96 61.55 30.98
C ARG A 364 -29.53 62.96 30.66
N PRO A 365 -30.68 63.09 29.95
CA PRO A 365 -32.01 63.14 30.60
C PRO A 365 -33.10 62.30 29.83
N ARG A 366 -34.02 61.57 30.51
CA ARG A 366 -35.43 61.95 30.92
C ARG A 366 -36.34 62.32 29.71
N SER A 367 -37.56 61.81 29.46
CA SER A 367 -38.64 61.26 30.32
C SER A 367 -39.81 60.66 29.49
N VAL A 368 -40.46 59.60 30.03
CA VAL A 368 -41.92 59.32 30.17
C VAL A 368 -42.85 59.33 28.92
N ARG A 369 -43.51 58.18 28.56
CA ARG A 369 -44.92 57.81 28.88
C ARG A 369 -45.38 56.47 28.23
N LEU A 370 -46.39 55.85 28.86
CA LEU A 370 -47.03 54.54 28.70
C LEU A 370 -47.61 54.10 27.32
N GLN A 371 -47.69 52.75 27.18
CA GLN A 371 -48.64 51.88 26.43
C GLN A 371 -48.65 52.02 24.89
N VAL A 372 -48.51 50.94 24.09
CA VAL A 372 -49.43 49.80 23.90
C VAL A 372 -48.67 48.61 23.29
N GLU A 373 -49.08 47.38 23.63
CA GLU A 373 -48.60 46.09 23.08
C GLU A 373 -48.67 46.00 21.55
N PHE A 374 -47.58 45.56 20.91
CA PHE A 374 -47.58 44.63 19.77
C PHE A 374 -46.15 44.09 19.61
N GLY A 375 -45.94 42.81 19.95
CA GLY A 375 -44.63 42.17 19.89
C GLY A 375 -44.22 41.83 18.46
N PHE A 376 -43.30 42.61 17.89
CA PHE A 376 -42.49 42.19 16.76
C PHE A 376 -41.35 41.30 17.26
N ALA A 377 -41.53 39.99 17.20
CA ALA A 377 -40.41 39.06 17.21
C ALA A 377 -39.61 39.25 15.91
N THR A 378 -38.32 39.47 16.07
CA THR A 378 -37.35 39.83 15.04
C THR A 378 -37.25 38.75 13.95
N THR A 379 -37.42 39.18 12.71
CA THR A 379 -37.22 38.44 11.46
C THR A 379 -35.86 37.74 11.33
N SER A 380 -34.88 38.10 12.17
CA SER A 380 -33.56 37.49 12.22
C SER A 380 -33.56 36.08 12.81
N ASN A 381 -34.41 35.77 13.80
CA ASN A 381 -34.50 34.42 14.36
C ASN A 381 -35.31 33.49 13.45
N LEU A 382 -36.28 34.03 12.72
CA LEU A 382 -37.01 33.26 11.71
C LEU A 382 -36.10 32.90 10.53
N LEU A 383 -35.27 33.83 10.03
CA LEU A 383 -34.34 33.56 8.94
C LEU A 383 -33.22 32.58 9.32
N HIS A 384 -32.76 32.58 10.58
CA HIS A 384 -31.76 31.63 11.06
C HIS A 384 -32.36 30.22 11.25
N ASN A 385 -33.58 30.12 11.79
CA ASN A 385 -34.29 28.84 11.92
C ASN A 385 -34.75 28.28 10.56
N ILE A 386 -35.19 29.14 9.63
CA ILE A 386 -35.51 28.74 8.26
C ILE A 386 -34.22 28.32 7.52
N GLY A 387 -33.08 28.97 7.77
CA GLY A 387 -31.78 28.54 7.24
C GLY A 387 -31.36 27.15 7.73
N GLN A 388 -31.51 26.87 9.03
CA GLN A 388 -31.25 25.53 9.57
C GLN A 388 -32.29 24.47 9.14
N GLU A 389 -33.56 24.83 8.98
CA GLU A 389 -34.58 23.93 8.43
C GLU A 389 -34.35 23.64 6.93
N VAL A 390 -33.83 24.61 6.16
CA VAL A 390 -33.49 24.43 4.73
C VAL A 390 -32.20 23.63 4.53
N ASP A 391 -31.20 23.76 5.41
CA ASP A 391 -29.99 22.93 5.36
C ASP A 391 -30.23 21.51 5.90
N ASN A 392 -31.08 21.32 6.92
CA ASN A 392 -31.56 19.99 7.30
C ASN A 392 -32.46 19.34 6.22
N ALA A 393 -33.14 20.14 5.39
CA ALA A 393 -33.93 19.64 4.25
C ALA A 393 -33.08 19.19 3.05
N LYS A 394 -31.75 19.41 3.05
CA LYS A 394 -30.82 18.92 2.02
C LYS A 394 -30.21 17.55 2.32
N MET A 395 -30.31 17.04 3.54
CA MET A 395 -29.65 15.79 3.94
C MET A 395 -30.55 14.58 3.69
N VAL A 396 -30.58 14.10 2.44
CA VAL A 396 -31.47 13.01 2.00
C VAL A 396 -30.88 11.63 2.30
N LEU A 397 -29.55 11.51 2.24
CA LEU A 397 -28.88 10.25 2.53
C LEU A 397 -28.93 9.96 4.04
N GLU A 398 -29.54 8.83 4.39
CA GLU A 398 -29.73 8.40 5.78
C GLU A 398 -28.72 7.31 6.19
N VAL A 399 -28.40 6.39 5.26
CA VAL A 399 -27.62 5.18 5.55
C VAL A 399 -26.57 4.90 4.47
N ILE A 400 -25.37 4.50 4.91
CA ILE A 400 -24.32 3.95 4.04
C ILE A 400 -24.06 2.51 4.48
N TYR A 401 -24.21 1.58 3.54
CA TYR A 401 -23.82 0.19 3.70
C TYR A 401 -22.46 -0.04 3.04
N VAL A 402 -21.58 -0.77 3.72
CA VAL A 402 -20.24 -1.07 3.22
C VAL A 402 -20.00 -2.57 3.31
N VAL A 403 -19.52 -3.17 2.23
CA VAL A 403 -19.20 -4.60 2.17
C VAL A 403 -17.80 -4.82 1.62
N ARG A 404 -17.11 -5.84 2.12
CA ARG A 404 -15.88 -6.34 1.52
C ARG A 404 -16.21 -7.38 0.46
N HIS A 405 -15.39 -7.50 -0.57
CA HIS A 405 -15.49 -8.62 -1.51
C HIS A 405 -15.42 -10.00 -0.80
N GLY A 406 -15.99 -11.03 -1.43
CA GLY A 406 -15.94 -12.41 -0.95
C GLY A 406 -14.55 -13.04 -1.03
N TYR A 407 -14.46 -14.30 -0.61
CA TYR A 407 -13.22 -15.08 -0.66
C TYR A 407 -12.65 -15.18 -2.09
N ARG A 408 -11.41 -14.73 -2.28
CA ARG A 408 -10.75 -14.65 -3.60
C ARG A 408 -9.93 -15.87 -3.92
N SER A 409 -9.66 -16.09 -5.21
CA SER A 409 -8.54 -16.94 -5.65
C SER A 409 -7.20 -16.27 -5.30
N ASN A 410 -6.16 -17.07 -5.06
CA ASN A 410 -4.86 -16.58 -4.60
C ASN A 410 -4.04 -15.93 -5.72
N TRP A 411 -3.23 -14.93 -5.34
CA TRP A 411 -2.19 -14.30 -6.15
C TRP A 411 -1.07 -13.82 -5.22
N SER A 412 0.13 -13.63 -5.76
CA SER A 412 1.30 -13.16 -5.02
C SER A 412 2.02 -12.04 -5.76
N VAL A 413 2.79 -11.24 -5.03
CA VAL A 413 3.71 -10.25 -5.61
C VAL A 413 5.09 -10.45 -4.99
N ASP A 414 6.12 -10.45 -5.83
CA ASP A 414 7.51 -10.39 -5.38
C ASP A 414 7.87 -8.93 -5.05
N PRO A 415 8.11 -8.56 -3.77
CA PRO A 415 8.38 -7.18 -3.37
C PRO A 415 9.69 -6.60 -3.94
N SER A 416 10.61 -7.46 -4.39
CA SER A 416 11.91 -7.06 -4.92
C SER A 416 11.84 -6.70 -6.42
N THR A 417 11.07 -7.47 -7.19
CA THR A 417 10.93 -7.30 -8.64
C THR A 417 9.66 -6.56 -9.03
N GLY A 418 8.65 -6.53 -8.16
CA GLY A 418 7.31 -6.05 -8.47
C GLY A 418 6.54 -6.99 -9.40
N HIS A 419 7.02 -8.22 -9.60
CA HIS A 419 6.35 -9.20 -10.44
C HIS A 419 5.14 -9.79 -9.72
N TYR A 420 3.97 -9.67 -10.34
CA TYR A 420 2.73 -10.28 -9.86
C TYR A 420 2.56 -11.65 -10.50
N ASP A 421 2.21 -12.64 -9.69
CA ASP A 421 1.98 -14.01 -10.15
C ASP A 421 0.66 -14.59 -9.62
N SER A 422 0.03 -15.46 -10.40
CA SER A 422 -1.19 -16.17 -10.04
C SER A 422 -1.26 -17.49 -10.81
N ASN A 423 -1.54 -18.57 -10.09
CA ASN A 423 -1.77 -19.88 -10.70
C ASN A 423 -3.07 -19.94 -11.51
N ILE A 424 -4.01 -19.03 -11.24
CA ILE A 424 -5.30 -18.94 -11.93
C ILE A 424 -5.33 -17.65 -12.74
N PRO A 425 -5.48 -17.70 -14.07
CA PRO A 425 -5.61 -16.52 -14.89
C PRO A 425 -6.81 -15.66 -14.46
N SER A 426 -6.57 -14.37 -14.26
CA SER A 426 -7.63 -13.39 -13.99
C SER A 426 -8.52 -13.21 -15.24
N PRO A 427 -9.85 -13.11 -15.11
CA PRO A 427 -10.75 -12.86 -16.24
C PRO A 427 -10.41 -11.60 -17.03
N THR A 428 -9.92 -10.57 -16.34
CA THR A 428 -9.53 -9.27 -16.94
C THR A 428 -8.11 -9.28 -17.55
N GLY A 429 -7.37 -10.38 -17.44
CA GLY A 429 -5.95 -10.47 -17.81
C GLY A 429 -4.97 -9.76 -16.85
N ILE A 430 -5.48 -9.11 -15.80
CA ILE A 430 -4.68 -8.43 -14.77
C ILE A 430 -4.45 -9.37 -13.58
N VAL A 431 -3.20 -9.79 -13.35
CA VAL A 431 -2.84 -10.80 -12.34
C VAL A 431 -3.30 -10.46 -10.91
N ALA A 432 -3.25 -9.18 -10.51
CA ALA A 432 -3.71 -8.72 -9.19
C ALA A 432 -5.24 -8.53 -9.08
N ASP A 433 -5.98 -8.91 -10.11
CA ASP A 433 -7.45 -8.85 -10.17
C ASP A 433 -8.07 -10.25 -10.29
N PRO A 434 -7.83 -11.15 -9.30
CA PRO A 434 -8.40 -12.49 -9.33
C PRO A 434 -9.93 -12.45 -9.21
N ALA A 435 -10.56 -13.49 -9.75
CA ALA A 435 -11.96 -13.80 -9.46
C ALA A 435 -12.15 -14.32 -8.02
N LEU A 436 -13.39 -14.41 -7.58
CA LEU A 436 -13.78 -15.13 -6.38
C LEU A 436 -13.55 -16.63 -6.56
N ALA A 437 -13.15 -17.31 -5.47
CA ALA A 437 -13.18 -18.76 -5.41
C ALA A 437 -14.64 -19.25 -5.40
N SER A 438 -14.87 -20.55 -5.67
CA SER A 438 -16.21 -21.17 -5.60
C SER A 438 -16.90 -20.89 -4.26
N TYR A 439 -16.14 -20.97 -3.17
CA TYR A 439 -16.59 -20.62 -1.82
C TYR A 439 -16.93 -19.13 -1.67
N GLY A 440 -16.14 -18.21 -2.23
CA GLY A 440 -16.45 -16.78 -2.24
C GLY A 440 -17.71 -16.43 -3.03
N VAL A 441 -18.02 -17.19 -4.08
CA VAL A 441 -19.30 -17.08 -4.81
C VAL A 441 -20.47 -17.52 -3.92
N ALA A 442 -20.30 -18.52 -3.05
CA ALA A 442 -21.32 -18.92 -2.09
C ALA A 442 -21.55 -17.81 -1.03
N GLN A 443 -20.49 -17.22 -0.49
CA GLN A 443 -20.58 -16.05 0.39
C GLN A 443 -21.33 -14.89 -0.29
N ALA A 444 -21.01 -14.58 -1.55
CA ALA A 444 -21.69 -13.53 -2.31
C ALA A 444 -23.20 -13.79 -2.46
N LYS A 445 -23.63 -15.05 -2.63
CA LYS A 445 -25.06 -15.41 -2.67
C LYS A 445 -25.76 -15.20 -1.32
N GLN A 446 -25.10 -15.55 -0.22
CA GLN A 446 -25.63 -15.34 1.14
C GLN A 446 -25.72 -13.84 1.45
N LEU A 447 -24.66 -13.09 1.16
CA LEU A 447 -24.63 -11.63 1.25
C LEU A 447 -25.75 -11.00 0.41
N GLY A 448 -25.96 -11.45 -0.83
CA GLY A 448 -27.02 -10.94 -1.68
C GLY A 448 -28.43 -11.12 -1.09
N LYS A 449 -28.70 -12.26 -0.43
CA LYS A 449 -29.96 -12.47 0.30
C LYS A 449 -30.09 -11.51 1.48
N HIS A 450 -29.01 -11.32 2.24
CA HIS A 450 -28.99 -10.37 3.35
C HIS A 450 -29.27 -8.94 2.88
N LEU A 451 -28.59 -8.47 1.83
CA LEU A 451 -28.74 -7.13 1.28
C LEU A 451 -30.18 -6.84 0.78
N ILE A 452 -30.88 -7.84 0.22
CA ILE A 452 -32.29 -7.71 -0.19
C ILE A 452 -33.23 -7.47 1.00
N SER A 453 -32.85 -7.94 2.20
CA SER A 453 -33.68 -7.84 3.41
C SER A 453 -33.51 -6.52 4.18
N LEU A 454 -32.58 -5.66 3.76
CA LEU A 454 -32.22 -4.45 4.48
C LEU A 454 -33.35 -3.41 4.52
N SER A 455 -33.35 -2.65 5.62
CA SER A 455 -34.20 -1.48 5.81
C SER A 455 -33.38 -0.31 6.37
N PRO A 456 -33.34 0.85 5.69
CA PRO A 456 -33.90 1.13 4.35
C PRO A 456 -33.25 0.25 3.24
N PRO A 457 -33.98 -0.04 2.14
CA PRO A 457 -33.43 -0.80 1.02
C PRO A 457 -32.36 -0.01 0.29
N VAL A 458 -31.43 -0.70 -0.39
CA VAL A 458 -30.37 -0.06 -1.18
C VAL A 458 -30.96 0.65 -2.39
N ASP A 459 -30.69 1.96 -2.51
CA ASP A 459 -31.16 2.79 -3.63
C ASP A 459 -30.10 2.99 -4.71
N LYS A 460 -28.82 3.04 -4.33
CA LYS A 460 -27.71 3.24 -5.27
C LYS A 460 -26.49 2.40 -4.87
N ILE A 461 -25.81 1.83 -5.86
CA ILE A 461 -24.69 0.91 -5.66
C ILE A 461 -23.42 1.51 -6.24
N TYR A 462 -22.37 1.55 -5.43
CA TYR A 462 -21.00 1.88 -5.83
C TYR A 462 -20.09 0.68 -5.59
N SER A 463 -19.17 0.42 -6.52
CA SER A 463 -18.21 -0.67 -6.38
C SER A 463 -16.83 -0.23 -6.81
N SER A 464 -15.82 -0.77 -6.13
CA SER A 464 -14.48 -0.83 -6.70
C SER A 464 -14.51 -1.50 -8.08
N PRO A 465 -13.71 -1.05 -9.06
CA PRO A 465 -13.72 -1.63 -10.41
C PRO A 465 -12.96 -2.96 -10.52
N PHE A 466 -12.36 -3.47 -9.44
CA PHE A 466 -11.75 -4.80 -9.42
C PHE A 466 -12.83 -5.88 -9.56
N TYR A 467 -12.56 -6.89 -10.39
CA TYR A 467 -13.48 -7.95 -10.79
C TYR A 467 -14.15 -8.63 -9.58
N ARG A 468 -13.38 -8.97 -8.55
CA ARG A 468 -13.88 -9.61 -7.32
C ARG A 468 -14.96 -8.81 -6.59
N CYS A 469 -14.90 -7.48 -6.59
CA CYS A 469 -15.90 -6.63 -5.94
C CYS A 469 -17.21 -6.65 -6.74
N ILE A 470 -17.12 -6.52 -8.06
CA ILE A 470 -18.28 -6.57 -8.95
C ILE A 470 -18.96 -7.94 -8.89
N GLN A 471 -18.16 -9.02 -8.95
CA GLN A 471 -18.65 -10.40 -8.83
C GLN A 471 -19.33 -10.67 -7.49
N THR A 472 -18.85 -10.05 -6.40
CA THR A 472 -19.49 -10.16 -5.07
C THR A 472 -20.90 -9.58 -5.06
N LEU A 473 -21.13 -8.50 -5.82
CA LEU A 473 -22.44 -7.84 -5.91
C LEU A 473 -23.41 -8.53 -6.88
N GLN A 474 -22.91 -9.37 -7.79
CA GLN A 474 -23.71 -9.94 -8.86
C GLN A 474 -24.96 -10.72 -8.40
N PRO A 475 -24.91 -11.57 -7.35
CA PRO A 475 -26.12 -12.22 -6.85
C PRO A 475 -27.17 -11.23 -6.33
N PHE A 476 -26.74 -10.16 -5.67
CA PHE A 476 -27.61 -9.10 -5.17
C PHE A 476 -28.28 -8.33 -6.32
N THR A 477 -27.48 -7.85 -7.28
CA THR A 477 -27.99 -7.05 -8.40
C THR A 477 -28.85 -7.87 -9.35
N THR A 478 -28.57 -9.16 -9.51
CA THR A 478 -29.42 -10.08 -10.27
C THR A 478 -30.83 -10.17 -9.66
N GLU A 479 -30.94 -10.30 -8.33
CA GLU A 479 -32.26 -10.31 -7.68
C GLU A 479 -32.91 -8.93 -7.64
N LEU A 480 -32.13 -7.87 -7.45
CA LEU A 480 -32.64 -6.49 -7.44
C LEU A 480 -33.17 -6.07 -8.82
N SER A 481 -32.50 -6.48 -9.90
CA SER A 481 -32.90 -6.12 -11.28
C SER A 481 -34.27 -6.67 -11.67
N LYS A 482 -34.71 -7.78 -11.06
CA LYS A 482 -36.07 -8.31 -11.22
C LYS A 482 -37.14 -7.38 -10.64
N LYS A 483 -36.78 -6.57 -9.63
CA LYS A 483 -37.67 -5.61 -8.96
C LYS A 483 -37.54 -4.21 -9.55
N ASP A 484 -36.32 -3.72 -9.68
CA ASP A 484 -35.98 -2.41 -10.21
C ASP A 484 -34.63 -2.46 -10.95
N PRO A 485 -34.65 -2.57 -12.29
CA PRO A 485 -33.43 -2.60 -13.11
C PRO A 485 -32.54 -1.36 -12.93
N LYS A 486 -33.12 -0.19 -12.65
CA LYS A 486 -32.33 1.05 -12.52
C LYS A 486 -31.52 1.06 -11.23
N LYS A 487 -32.09 0.56 -10.13
CA LYS A 487 -31.39 0.43 -8.84
C LYS A 487 -30.34 -0.69 -8.82
N ALA A 488 -30.46 -1.65 -9.74
CA ALA A 488 -29.50 -2.74 -9.89
C ALA A 488 -28.22 -2.37 -10.65
N THR A 489 -28.11 -1.14 -11.17
CA THR A 489 -26.89 -0.65 -11.84
C THR A 489 -25.78 -0.40 -10.83
N ILE A 490 -24.59 -0.95 -11.11
CA ILE A 490 -23.38 -0.76 -10.31
C ILE A 490 -22.61 0.43 -10.88
N ASN A 491 -22.39 1.47 -10.08
CA ASN A 491 -21.55 2.60 -10.42
C ASN A 491 -20.10 2.28 -10.03
N LEU A 492 -19.22 2.14 -11.01
CA LEU A 492 -17.81 1.88 -10.79
C LEU A 492 -17.14 3.15 -10.25
N GLU A 493 -16.51 3.03 -9.08
CA GLU A 493 -15.85 4.14 -8.38
C GLU A 493 -14.40 3.77 -8.02
N ARG A 494 -13.44 4.49 -8.61
CA ARG A 494 -12.01 4.23 -8.45
C ARG A 494 -11.48 4.66 -7.09
N GLY A 495 -12.08 5.67 -6.45
CA GLY A 495 -11.64 6.16 -5.14
C GLY A 495 -11.85 5.16 -3.99
N VAL A 496 -12.77 4.20 -4.15
CA VAL A 496 -12.96 3.06 -3.24
C VAL A 496 -12.21 1.80 -3.72
N GLY A 497 -11.18 2.00 -4.56
CA GLY A 497 -10.28 0.98 -5.09
C GLY A 497 -9.42 0.30 -4.03
N GLU A 498 -8.67 -0.73 -4.48
CA GLU A 498 -7.72 -1.45 -3.63
C GLU A 498 -6.65 -0.51 -3.06
N PHE A 499 -6.05 -0.92 -1.94
CA PHE A 499 -4.88 -0.27 -1.37
C PHE A 499 -3.63 -1.02 -1.78
N TYR A 500 -2.66 -0.28 -2.34
CA TYR A 500 -1.30 -0.76 -2.51
C TYR A 500 -0.37 0.16 -1.72
N GLY A 501 0.43 -0.43 -0.82
CA GLY A 501 1.48 0.31 -0.11
C GLY A 501 2.52 0.88 -1.08
N GLN A 502 3.21 1.94 -0.68
CA GLN A 502 4.17 2.63 -1.56
C GLN A 502 5.26 1.70 -2.11
N ALA A 503 5.47 1.73 -3.42
CA ALA A 503 6.48 0.92 -4.09
C ALA A 503 7.34 1.72 -5.09
N ARG A 504 8.49 1.13 -5.41
CA ARG A 504 9.44 1.64 -6.43
C ARG A 504 9.02 1.28 -7.87
N PHE A 505 8.01 0.41 -8.01
CA PHE A 505 7.42 -0.03 -9.26
C PHE A 505 5.97 0.47 -9.38
N ASP A 506 5.35 0.25 -10.54
CA ASP A 506 3.93 0.57 -10.75
C ASP A 506 3.06 -0.61 -10.36
N HIS A 507 2.08 -0.36 -9.50
CA HIS A 507 1.02 -1.30 -9.18
C HIS A 507 0.00 -1.41 -10.32
N PRO A 508 -0.69 -2.55 -10.45
CA PRO A 508 -1.75 -2.73 -11.42
C PRO A 508 -2.92 -1.78 -11.18
N SER A 509 -3.38 -1.14 -12.25
CA SER A 509 -4.67 -0.44 -12.27
C SER A 509 -5.80 -1.42 -12.61
N PRO A 510 -7.04 -1.18 -12.14
CA PRO A 510 -8.16 -2.03 -12.50
C PRO A 510 -8.47 -1.94 -14.00
N ALA A 511 -9.20 -2.95 -14.51
CA ALA A 511 -9.63 -3.00 -15.90
C ALA A 511 -10.53 -1.81 -16.29
N THR A 512 -10.58 -1.49 -17.59
CA THR A 512 -11.49 -0.48 -18.10
C THR A 512 -12.94 -1.00 -18.11
N ILE A 513 -13.92 -0.11 -18.17
CA ILE A 513 -15.33 -0.50 -18.24
C ILE A 513 -15.64 -1.33 -19.49
N GLU A 514 -14.92 -1.12 -20.60
CA GLU A 514 -15.09 -1.92 -21.82
C GLU A 514 -14.78 -3.39 -21.56
N VAL A 515 -13.64 -3.68 -20.92
CA VAL A 515 -13.25 -5.05 -20.55
C VAL A 515 -14.22 -5.64 -19.52
N LEU A 516 -14.63 -4.85 -18.52
CA LEU A 516 -15.57 -5.33 -17.50
C LEU A 516 -16.96 -5.62 -18.08
N ASN A 517 -17.41 -4.87 -19.09
CA ASN A 517 -18.68 -5.08 -19.76
C ASN A 517 -18.74 -6.36 -20.60
N GLU A 518 -17.60 -6.97 -20.94
CA GLU A 518 -17.56 -8.30 -21.53
C GLU A 518 -18.02 -9.38 -20.53
N HIS A 519 -17.98 -9.08 -19.23
CA HIS A 519 -18.31 -10.02 -18.15
C HIS A 519 -19.59 -9.64 -17.38
N PHE A 520 -19.92 -8.36 -17.27
CA PHE A 520 -21.05 -7.86 -16.48
C PHE A 520 -21.89 -6.87 -17.29
N THR A 521 -23.22 -7.01 -17.24
CA THR A 521 -24.12 -6.25 -18.12
C THR A 521 -24.76 -5.01 -17.49
N ASN A 522 -24.60 -4.83 -16.17
CA ASN A 522 -25.27 -3.80 -15.37
C ASN A 522 -24.30 -2.78 -14.77
N LEU A 523 -23.23 -2.43 -15.50
CA LEU A 523 -22.20 -1.50 -15.06
C LEU A 523 -22.38 -0.11 -15.66
N GLN A 524 -22.05 0.90 -14.86
CA GLN A 524 -21.94 2.30 -15.25
C GLN A 524 -20.64 2.86 -14.70
N GLN A 525 -19.98 3.74 -15.44
CA GLN A 525 -18.84 4.50 -14.95
C GLN A 525 -19.03 5.98 -15.32
N ASP A 526 -18.73 6.87 -14.38
CA ASP A 526 -18.66 8.30 -14.67
C ASP A 526 -17.45 8.58 -15.59
N PRO A 527 -17.60 9.32 -16.70
CA PRO A 527 -16.48 9.75 -17.52
C PRO A 527 -15.40 10.52 -16.75
N GLU A 528 -15.81 11.30 -15.75
CA GLU A 528 -14.89 12.06 -14.90
C GLU A 528 -14.74 11.35 -13.55
N ALA A 529 -13.58 10.73 -13.33
CA ALA A 529 -13.28 10.12 -12.05
C ALA A 529 -13.11 11.19 -10.97
N ILE A 530 -13.78 11.00 -9.82
CA ILE A 530 -13.61 11.88 -8.65
C ILE A 530 -12.14 11.89 -8.22
N ILE A 531 -11.54 10.71 -8.11
CA ILE A 531 -10.15 10.51 -7.77
C ILE A 531 -9.67 9.16 -8.30
N VAL A 532 -8.40 9.08 -8.71
CA VAL A 532 -7.76 7.83 -9.13
C VAL A 532 -6.58 7.54 -8.20
N PRO A 533 -6.50 6.34 -7.58
CA PRO A 533 -5.37 5.97 -6.75
C PRO A 533 -4.03 6.05 -7.51
N SER A 534 -2.95 6.42 -6.81
CA SER A 534 -1.61 6.48 -7.40
C SER A 534 -1.11 5.09 -7.83
N THR A 535 -0.53 4.97 -9.02
CA THR A 535 0.12 3.71 -9.46
C THR A 535 1.39 3.41 -8.67
N LYS A 536 1.97 4.40 -7.95
CA LYS A 536 3.13 4.20 -7.07
C LYS A 536 2.76 3.72 -5.67
N GLY A 537 1.47 3.49 -5.42
CA GLY A 537 0.96 3.14 -4.11
C GLY A 537 0.82 4.36 -3.20
N GLU A 538 0.28 4.13 -2.02
CA GLU A 538 -0.15 5.16 -1.08
C GLU A 538 0.32 4.77 0.32
N SER A 539 0.56 5.77 1.18
CA SER A 539 0.70 5.52 2.62
C SER A 539 -0.69 5.34 3.27
N ILE A 540 -0.74 4.77 4.48
CA ILE A 540 -2.01 4.60 5.20
C ILE A 540 -2.75 5.94 5.37
N PRO A 541 -2.12 7.07 5.75
CA PRO A 541 -2.81 8.37 5.79
C PRO A 541 -3.35 8.82 4.42
N GLN A 542 -2.58 8.63 3.34
CA GLN A 542 -3.01 8.99 1.97
C GLN A 542 -4.23 8.18 1.51
N LEU A 543 -4.30 6.89 1.85
CA LEU A 543 -5.49 6.07 1.61
C LEU A 543 -6.73 6.68 2.27
N HIS A 544 -6.62 7.13 3.53
CA HIS A 544 -7.74 7.75 4.23
C HIS A 544 -8.16 9.08 3.58
N ASP A 545 -7.20 9.92 3.18
CA ASP A 545 -7.50 11.18 2.49
C ASP A 545 -8.18 10.95 1.12
N ARG A 546 -7.71 9.97 0.35
CA ARG A 546 -8.32 9.53 -0.91
C ARG A 546 -9.77 9.09 -0.71
N VAL A 547 -10.01 8.21 0.26
CA VAL A 547 -11.36 7.71 0.59
C VAL A 547 -12.24 8.85 1.10
N ALA A 548 -11.72 9.76 1.90
CA ALA A 548 -12.46 10.93 2.39
C ALA A 548 -12.90 11.85 1.25
N TYR A 549 -12.01 12.17 0.33
CA TYR A 549 -12.33 12.99 -0.84
C TYR A 549 -13.38 12.30 -1.73
N CYS A 550 -13.22 11.01 -2.00
CA CYS A 550 -14.19 10.22 -2.77
C CYS A 550 -15.58 10.26 -2.11
N LEU A 551 -15.67 9.90 -0.82
CA LEU A 551 -16.94 9.83 -0.11
C LEU A 551 -17.60 11.21 0.06
N SER A 552 -16.84 12.30 0.27
CA SER A 552 -17.43 13.63 0.38
C SER A 552 -18.14 14.03 -0.91
N HIS A 553 -17.57 13.69 -2.08
CA HIS A 553 -18.21 13.93 -3.37
C HIS A 553 -19.43 13.03 -3.60
N LEU A 554 -19.35 11.73 -3.26
CA LEU A 554 -20.49 10.82 -3.40
C LEU A 554 -21.68 11.24 -2.52
N ILE A 555 -21.41 11.61 -1.26
CA ILE A 555 -22.45 12.06 -0.32
C ILE A 555 -23.04 13.38 -0.78
N ALA A 556 -22.20 14.36 -1.16
CA ALA A 556 -22.67 15.64 -1.69
C ALA A 556 -23.56 15.44 -2.92
N ALA A 557 -23.16 14.57 -3.86
CA ALA A 557 -23.97 14.25 -5.04
C ALA A 557 -25.31 13.57 -4.69
N ALA A 558 -25.34 12.73 -3.66
CA ALA A 558 -26.57 12.09 -3.18
C ALA A 558 -27.53 13.10 -2.53
N ASP A 559 -27.01 14.09 -1.80
CA ASP A 559 -27.78 15.11 -1.08
C ASP A 559 -28.25 16.29 -1.97
N VAL A 560 -27.71 16.43 -3.19
CA VAL A 560 -28.11 17.51 -4.11
C VAL A 560 -29.58 17.42 -4.52
N ASP A 561 -30.11 16.21 -4.71
CA ASP A 561 -31.52 15.99 -5.07
C ASP A 561 -32.34 15.65 -3.82
N PRO A 562 -33.40 16.42 -3.48
CA PRO A 562 -34.34 16.09 -2.41
C PRO A 562 -35.00 14.71 -2.53
N ASN A 563 -35.05 14.14 -3.75
CA ASN A 563 -35.52 12.77 -4.01
C ASN A 563 -34.36 11.78 -4.23
N GLY A 564 -33.16 12.15 -3.80
CA GLY A 564 -31.94 11.35 -3.87
C GLY A 564 -32.03 10.03 -3.08
N PRO A 565 -31.00 9.19 -3.17
CA PRO A 565 -31.00 7.89 -2.51
C PRO A 565 -30.96 8.06 -0.98
N LYS A 566 -31.81 7.31 -0.27
CA LYS A 566 -31.78 7.25 1.19
C LYS A 566 -30.71 6.31 1.71
N ALA A 567 -30.39 5.28 0.92
CA ALA A 567 -29.31 4.35 1.23
C ALA A 567 -28.42 4.04 0.03
N ILE A 568 -27.11 4.12 0.24
CA ILE A 568 -26.10 3.68 -0.73
C ILE A 568 -25.39 2.43 -0.23
N LEU A 569 -24.99 1.56 -1.15
CA LEU A 569 -24.14 0.40 -0.89
C LEU A 569 -22.78 0.60 -1.56
N ILE A 570 -21.70 0.35 -0.82
CA ILE A 570 -20.33 0.44 -1.31
C ILE A 570 -19.66 -0.93 -1.15
N CYS A 571 -19.23 -1.54 -2.26
CA CYS A 571 -18.39 -2.74 -2.24
C CYS A 571 -16.92 -2.37 -2.47
N SER A 572 -16.05 -2.78 -1.54
CA SER A 572 -14.63 -2.43 -1.57
C SER A 572 -13.73 -3.56 -1.01
N HIS A 573 -12.51 -3.21 -0.65
CA HIS A 573 -11.45 -4.09 -0.16
C HIS A 573 -11.23 -3.88 1.34
N ALA A 574 -10.39 -4.70 1.96
CA ALA A 574 -10.22 -4.70 3.41
C ALA A 574 -9.71 -3.36 3.97
N ALA A 575 -8.58 -2.87 3.46
CA ALA A 575 -7.98 -1.61 3.90
C ALA A 575 -8.90 -0.41 3.63
N ALA A 576 -9.52 -0.38 2.44
CA ALA A 576 -10.46 0.67 2.08
C ALA A 576 -11.73 0.64 2.94
N MET A 577 -12.24 -0.54 3.33
CA MET A 577 -13.40 -0.68 4.22
C MET A 577 -13.12 -0.12 5.62
N ILE A 578 -11.95 -0.39 6.20
CA ILE A 578 -11.53 0.21 7.47
C ILE A 578 -11.41 1.74 7.32
N ALA A 579 -10.75 2.19 6.25
CA ALA A 579 -10.61 3.62 5.96
C ALA A 579 -11.96 4.31 5.82
N ILE A 580 -12.93 3.71 5.11
CA ILE A 580 -14.32 4.19 5.01
C ILE A 580 -14.93 4.35 6.41
N GLY A 581 -14.77 3.37 7.30
CA GLY A 581 -15.27 3.45 8.67
C GLY A 581 -14.72 4.65 9.46
N ARG A 582 -13.40 4.83 9.43
CA ARG A 582 -12.72 5.96 10.08
C ARG A 582 -13.12 7.30 9.48
N VAL A 583 -13.19 7.37 8.15
CA VAL A 583 -13.55 8.57 7.39
C VAL A 583 -15.00 9.01 7.63
N LEU A 584 -15.93 8.06 7.68
CA LEU A 584 -17.34 8.35 7.96
C LEU A 584 -17.55 8.76 9.42
N THR A 585 -16.86 8.12 10.36
CA THR A 585 -16.99 8.48 11.79
C THR A 585 -16.19 9.72 12.18
N GLY A 586 -15.19 10.09 11.38
CA GLY A 586 -14.25 11.17 11.69
C GLY A 586 -13.16 10.78 12.69
N ASN A 587 -13.11 9.52 13.09
CA ASN A 587 -12.21 9.02 14.11
C ASN A 587 -10.97 8.43 13.46
N MET A 588 -9.96 9.26 13.21
CA MET A 588 -8.62 8.78 12.88
C MET A 588 -7.86 8.54 14.19
N PRO A 589 -7.47 7.30 14.51
CA PRO A 589 -6.64 7.03 15.68
C PRO A 589 -5.23 7.62 15.52
N ASP A 590 -4.57 7.94 16.64
CA ASP A 590 -3.16 8.40 16.64
C ASP A 590 -2.21 7.29 16.14
N ASP A 591 -2.55 6.04 16.43
CA ASP A 591 -1.94 4.84 15.88
C ASP A 591 -2.81 4.31 14.75
N ASP A 592 -2.33 4.40 13.52
CA ASP A 592 -3.07 3.98 12.34
C ASP A 592 -3.29 2.46 12.25
N THR A 593 -2.59 1.68 13.08
CA THR A 593 -2.74 0.22 13.22
C THR A 593 -3.84 -0.22 14.18
N ALA A 594 -4.49 0.72 14.88
CA ALA A 594 -5.55 0.41 15.84
C ALA A 594 -6.70 -0.40 15.22
N GLU A 595 -7.20 -1.39 15.96
CA GLU A 595 -8.27 -2.28 15.51
C GLU A 595 -9.66 -1.75 15.94
N ASP A 596 -10.22 -0.87 15.10
CA ASP A 596 -11.49 -0.18 15.35
C ASP A 596 -12.64 -0.66 14.42
N PHE A 597 -12.31 -1.18 13.24
CA PHE A 597 -13.28 -1.72 12.28
C PHE A 597 -12.95 -3.15 11.87
N ASN A 598 -13.96 -4.02 11.96
CA ASN A 598 -13.86 -5.41 11.53
C ASN A 598 -14.01 -5.50 10.02
N CYS A 599 -13.13 -6.23 9.34
CA CYS A 599 -13.23 -6.44 7.90
C CYS A 599 -12.91 -7.89 7.49
N PHE A 600 -13.93 -8.73 7.44
CA PHE A 600 -13.84 -10.13 7.00
C PHE A 600 -14.32 -10.28 5.56
N THR A 601 -14.01 -11.39 4.89
CA THR A 601 -14.53 -11.63 3.54
C THR A 601 -16.06 -11.62 3.53
N ALA A 602 -16.67 -10.88 2.60
CA ALA A 602 -18.11 -10.68 2.51
C ALA A 602 -18.77 -10.07 3.77
N SER A 603 -18.00 -9.47 4.69
CA SER A 603 -18.56 -8.81 5.88
C SER A 603 -19.36 -7.57 5.54
N PHE A 604 -20.36 -7.27 6.36
CA PHE A 604 -21.28 -6.13 6.19
C PHE A 604 -21.17 -5.11 7.32
N SER A 605 -21.05 -3.84 6.98
CA SER A 605 -21.11 -2.71 7.91
C SER A 605 -22.22 -1.75 7.55
N LYS A 606 -22.83 -1.14 8.57
CA LYS A 606 -23.91 -0.15 8.44
C LYS A 606 -23.54 1.12 9.18
N PHE A 607 -23.59 2.24 8.47
CA PHE A 607 -23.37 3.58 8.99
C PHE A 607 -24.65 4.40 8.88
N VAL A 608 -25.06 5.04 9.97
CA VAL A 608 -26.26 5.88 10.05
C VAL A 608 -25.83 7.32 10.24
N ARG A 609 -26.39 8.24 9.46
CA ARG A 609 -26.00 9.66 9.49
C ARG A 609 -26.37 10.31 10.83
N ARG A 610 -25.48 11.16 11.35
CA ARG A 610 -25.75 11.93 12.58
C ARG A 610 -26.72 13.07 12.27
N GLY A 611 -27.86 13.12 12.95
CA GLY A 611 -28.89 14.15 12.76
C GLY A 611 -28.60 15.53 13.37
N ARG A 612 -27.35 15.83 13.76
CA ARG A 612 -26.97 17.12 14.39
C ARG A 612 -26.07 17.93 13.47
N ALA A 613 -26.67 18.92 12.80
CA ALA A 613 -25.98 19.89 11.93
C ALA A 613 -25.01 20.85 12.67
N GLN A 614 -24.95 20.82 14.01
CA GLN A 614 -24.32 21.90 14.78
C GLN A 614 -22.78 21.93 14.78
N GLU A 615 -22.10 20.94 14.21
CA GLU A 615 -20.63 20.89 14.15
C GLU A 615 -20.09 20.37 12.81
N ASN A 616 -20.91 20.34 11.76
CA ASN A 616 -20.45 19.84 10.46
C ASN A 616 -19.62 20.93 9.75
N PRO A 617 -18.34 20.68 9.45
CA PRO A 617 -17.58 21.55 8.57
C PRO A 617 -18.35 21.74 7.27
N ASP A 618 -18.39 22.95 6.73
CA ASP A 618 -18.95 23.17 5.40
C ASP A 618 -18.10 22.44 4.36
N PHE A 619 -18.51 21.22 3.99
CA PHE A 619 -17.84 20.41 2.97
C PHE A 619 -18.04 20.98 1.56
N SER A 620 -18.93 21.97 1.36
CA SER A 620 -19.03 22.70 0.09
C SER A 620 -17.84 23.62 -0.17
N ALA A 621 -16.94 23.78 0.82
CA ALA A 621 -15.77 24.66 0.77
C ALA A 621 -14.43 23.96 0.50
N VAL A 622 -14.40 22.73 -0.05
CA VAL A 622 -13.15 22.15 -0.57
C VAL A 622 -12.67 23.01 -1.74
N LYS A 623 -11.73 23.92 -1.47
CA LYS A 623 -11.16 24.80 -2.49
C LYS A 623 -10.17 24.01 -3.34
N GLY A 624 -10.62 23.55 -4.50
CA GLY A 624 -9.78 22.91 -5.53
C GLY A 624 -10.31 21.54 -5.94
N SER A 625 -10.25 21.24 -7.23
CA SER A 625 -10.44 19.90 -7.75
C SER A 625 -9.15 19.10 -7.58
N TRP A 626 -9.27 17.79 -7.33
CA TRP A 626 -8.14 16.89 -7.44
C TRP A 626 -7.54 16.96 -8.86
N ASP A 627 -6.22 16.96 -8.96
CA ASP A 627 -5.49 17.04 -10.23
C ASP A 627 -4.77 15.71 -10.49
N PRO A 628 -5.14 14.97 -11.56
CA PRO A 628 -4.48 13.71 -11.91
C PRO A 628 -2.98 13.84 -12.20
N ALA A 629 -2.48 15.04 -12.55
CA ALA A 629 -1.05 15.28 -12.77
C ALA A 629 -0.22 15.23 -11.48
N VAL A 630 -0.87 15.40 -10.32
CA VAL A 630 -0.28 15.35 -8.98
C VAL A 630 -1.17 14.51 -8.06
N ALA A 631 -1.41 13.27 -8.48
CA ALA A 631 -2.39 12.36 -7.88
C ALA A 631 -2.25 12.20 -6.35
N GLU A 632 -1.04 12.31 -5.81
CA GLU A 632 -0.72 12.23 -4.39
C GLU A 632 -1.24 13.41 -3.54
N ASN A 633 -1.54 14.54 -4.18
CA ASN A 633 -2.01 15.76 -3.52
C ASN A 633 -3.54 15.76 -3.46
N VAL A 634 -4.10 15.04 -2.49
CA VAL A 634 -5.54 14.99 -2.26
C VAL A 634 -5.99 16.23 -1.48
N PRO A 635 -7.00 16.99 -1.96
CA PRO A 635 -7.55 18.11 -1.20
C PRO A 635 -8.09 17.67 0.17
N ASP A 636 -7.69 18.39 1.24
CA ASP A 636 -8.16 18.09 2.59
C ASP A 636 -9.63 18.50 2.76
N VAL A 637 -10.48 17.50 3.01
CA VAL A 637 -11.92 17.68 3.24
C VAL A 637 -12.28 17.85 4.72
N LYS A 638 -11.29 17.98 5.62
CA LYS A 638 -11.48 18.27 7.06
C LYS A 638 -12.38 17.28 7.79
N TRP A 639 -12.23 15.99 7.47
CA TRP A 639 -13.06 14.91 8.01
C TRP A 639 -12.64 14.42 9.41
N ARG A 640 -11.43 14.74 9.85
CA ARG A 640 -10.85 14.25 11.12
C ARG A 640 -11.45 14.94 12.36
N GLY A 641 -11.10 14.45 13.55
CA GLY A 641 -11.50 15.06 14.82
C GLY A 641 -12.96 14.83 15.18
N GLY A 642 -13.53 13.71 14.72
CA GLY A 642 -14.94 13.35 14.95
C GLY A 642 -15.93 14.01 14.00
N ALA A 643 -15.48 14.86 13.06
CA ALA A 643 -16.36 15.52 12.09
C ALA A 643 -17.03 14.49 11.15
N GLY A 644 -16.21 13.65 10.50
CA GLY A 644 -16.65 12.68 9.50
C GLY A 644 -17.17 13.33 8.22
N VAL A 645 -16.91 12.72 7.06
CA VAL A 645 -17.32 13.30 5.77
C VAL A 645 -18.83 13.43 5.64
N GLY A 646 -19.30 14.52 5.02
CA GLY A 646 -20.71 14.68 4.65
C GLY A 646 -21.65 14.71 5.86
N GLY A 647 -21.15 15.09 7.03
CA GLY A 647 -21.95 15.38 8.20
C GLY A 647 -21.90 14.36 9.34
N GLY A 648 -20.91 13.47 9.29
CA GLY A 648 -20.60 12.51 10.35
C GLY A 648 -21.59 11.35 10.46
N TRP A 649 -21.05 10.17 10.78
CA TRP A 649 -21.81 8.93 10.79
C TRP A 649 -21.54 8.11 12.05
N GLU A 650 -22.54 7.35 12.49
CA GLU A 650 -22.43 6.36 13.56
C GLU A 650 -22.37 4.96 12.96
N CYS A 651 -21.39 4.16 13.37
CA CYS A 651 -21.29 2.76 12.98
C CYS A 651 -22.31 1.95 13.78
N ALA A 652 -23.42 1.55 13.14
CA ALA A 652 -24.47 0.75 13.76
C ALA A 652 -24.20 -0.75 13.68
N VAL A 653 -23.48 -1.18 12.64
CA VAL A 653 -23.04 -2.58 12.44
C VAL A 653 -21.60 -2.55 11.94
N ASN A 654 -20.72 -3.32 12.58
CA ASN A 654 -19.28 -3.34 12.32
C ASN A 654 -18.82 -4.74 11.87
N GLY A 655 -18.76 -4.96 10.55
CA GLY A 655 -18.21 -6.17 9.95
C GLY A 655 -19.00 -7.45 10.24
N ASP A 656 -20.32 -7.38 10.30
CA ASP A 656 -21.20 -8.53 10.57
C ASP A 656 -21.04 -9.61 9.49
N CYS A 657 -20.88 -10.85 9.95
CA CYS A 657 -20.79 -12.07 9.15
C CYS A 657 -21.79 -13.14 9.61
N SER A 658 -22.74 -12.80 10.50
CA SER A 658 -23.69 -13.76 11.09
C SER A 658 -24.65 -14.39 10.08
N PHE A 659 -24.83 -13.76 8.91
CA PHE A 659 -25.60 -14.29 7.79
C PHE A 659 -24.80 -15.25 6.90
N LEU A 660 -23.50 -15.41 7.14
CA LEU A 660 -22.64 -16.33 6.41
C LEU A 660 -22.55 -17.67 7.14
N ASP A 661 -22.68 -18.77 6.40
CA ASP A 661 -22.61 -20.12 6.99
C ASP A 661 -21.22 -20.40 7.62
N GLY A 662 -20.16 -19.81 7.06
CA GLY A 662 -18.78 -19.92 7.56
C GLY A 662 -18.38 -18.87 8.61
N GLY A 663 -19.25 -17.91 8.90
CA GLY A 663 -18.95 -16.83 9.86
C GLY A 663 -17.81 -15.91 9.43
N GLU A 664 -16.99 -15.47 10.40
CA GLU A 664 -15.91 -14.52 10.20
C GLU A 664 -14.64 -15.20 9.68
N GLU A 665 -14.16 -14.79 8.50
CA GLU A 665 -13.01 -15.39 7.83
C GLU A 665 -12.08 -14.33 7.22
N ARG A 666 -10.77 -14.62 7.21
CA ARG A 666 -9.73 -13.79 6.56
C ARG A 666 -9.78 -12.31 6.98
N GLY A 667 -9.93 -12.06 8.29
CA GLY A 667 -9.83 -10.72 8.87
C GLY A 667 -8.51 -10.04 8.50
N TRP A 668 -8.53 -8.72 8.37
CA TRP A 668 -7.35 -7.93 7.99
C TRP A 668 -7.26 -6.66 8.83
N THR A 669 -6.03 -6.24 9.15
CA THR A 669 -5.78 -4.99 9.89
C THR A 669 -4.56 -4.27 9.32
N PHE A 670 -4.45 -2.96 9.56
CA PHE A 670 -3.27 -2.18 9.15
C PHE A 670 -1.98 -2.64 9.84
N ALA A 671 -2.07 -3.31 11.01
CA ALA A 671 -0.92 -3.94 11.66
C ALA A 671 -0.28 -5.03 10.77
N MET A 672 -1.09 -5.78 10.02
CA MET A 672 -0.60 -6.80 9.09
C MET A 672 0.21 -6.19 7.94
N GLU A 673 -0.18 -5.00 7.46
CA GLU A 673 0.58 -4.25 6.45
C GLU A 673 1.94 -3.79 7.00
N ALA A 674 1.95 -3.24 8.22
CA ALA A 674 3.19 -2.79 8.87
C ALA A 674 4.19 -3.95 9.07
N GLN A 675 3.70 -5.14 9.41
CA GLN A 675 4.52 -6.36 9.50
C GLN A 675 5.10 -6.75 8.14
N GLN A 676 4.33 -6.63 7.06
CA GLN A 676 4.76 -6.95 5.70
C GLN A 676 5.82 -5.95 5.18
N ALA A 677 5.68 -4.65 5.49
CA ALA A 677 6.69 -3.64 5.20
C ALA A 677 7.98 -3.82 6.03
N GLY A 678 7.85 -4.28 7.28
CA GLY A 678 8.98 -4.62 8.15
C GLY A 678 9.84 -5.77 7.61
N LYS A 679 9.22 -6.78 6.98
CA LYS A 679 9.94 -7.90 6.34
C LYS A 679 10.79 -7.45 5.13
N VAL A 680 10.39 -6.38 4.43
CA VAL A 680 11.13 -5.83 3.27
C VAL A 680 12.30 -4.93 3.70
N THR A 681 12.23 -4.34 4.88
CA THR A 681 13.26 -3.43 5.42
C THR A 681 14.29 -4.11 6.33
N GLY A 682 14.21 -5.44 6.49
CA GLY A 682 15.17 -6.27 7.25
C GLY A 682 16.62 -6.27 6.74
N ALA A 683 16.96 -5.51 5.70
CA ALA A 683 18.33 -5.07 5.46
C ALA A 683 18.65 -3.89 6.39
N SER A 684 18.94 -4.20 7.67
CA SER A 684 19.36 -3.20 8.64
C SER A 684 20.61 -2.44 8.17
N VAL A 685 20.62 -1.15 8.48
CA VAL A 685 21.68 -0.12 8.35
C VAL A 685 23.10 -0.65 8.57
#